data_AF-A0A1P8WPZ3-F1
#
_entry.id   AF-A0A1P8WPZ3-F1
#
_cell.length_a   1.000
_cell.length_b   1.000
_cell.length_c   1.000
_cell.angle_alpha   90.00
_cell.angle_beta   90.00
_cell.angle_gamma   90.00
#
_symmetry.space_group_name_H-M   'P 1'
#
loop_
_entity.id
_entity.type
_entity.pdbx_description
1 polymer ?
#
loop_
_entity_poly.entity_id
_entity_poly.type
_entity_poly.pdbx_seq_one_letter_code
_entity_poly.pdbx_strand_id
1 'polypeptide(L)'
;MCPAVSALIENHPMPNPIEVWKSEKHPFDVWPDVEKYAAAQTPMKAIDTPDLERMKWHGLFYRKRDEPGRYMTRIRVTAGELSADQAREIAFIAYELGHGIVDITTRANVQVQGLEIEHLPAVVSRLEHVGLSAKQTGHDNIRNVFAHPFSGLQHDELIDTRQLCHDVTEVFLDSREYSDLPRKLNICLNGTDSHSAHFWTQDLSFLATEVDGEVLFHVLLAGTQGQNPRLAWHLPVLVRPDQVVDVTRSILDLFKAKGTREKRNKSRLRFLIEDIGIGGVLEWLEQDLPFPLQPCVGEPIPASSHDELVGWFRQTDAKLWTMGISIPLGRMTWRQLEGLALLSKKWGNGQLRTTHEQGIAVINIPTGFKNAAATDAAALGLTVQADPFELNTMACTGSQFCNIAVTETKGHMFQLIEKLRKRALKLHGIRIHMSGCPSSCAQHFTADIGLKGVRVRRLIGTREGFDVFLGGGLAGQVHMGLPYKLGVDVDQLPNLVEDVVNEFYLKHRSGQTFSAYWREKLQAAEAAKVGDEEYKVPVWLCEACDFHHNGEDPPVFCPSCAGLRRNFARLEDGTSDAAEAVSEGDSLPPVRDDGFLFAAKNSDLTSGAGLTVEVQGIEYALFRVGDKVRCIDSACPHEGASLADGELRDDVVVCPWHSWEFDTCTGCSLEPKGNDVSSYETLIDGGNIFIKPQAAKAMPVNSAATSVLDRIKGSGSARPKAVKPVEAVLQVVDVIQETPDVKTFRLNNADGAIPFDHPGKFAKVCIPSDDGDVWRSFTISSRPGDKHYLDLTMKLNPVGQVTRYLFDNVGPGDSIRLKGAQGGFFLDTQQHPEPLVLVSAGSGITPMMSIVRSLVAAESQRPVTFLYGARTEADIIFRKECEQLAQDHSWFKYRVSLSMPGESWTGSHGRIDGPQVLSAVNEPTACRYFLCGPNEFMESLVEELKHANVPAERIHTEQFHAVKTPATI
;
A
#
# COMPACT_ATOMS: atom_id res chain seq x y z
N MET A 1 45.10 41.60 -33.74
CA MET A 1 46.34 41.50 -32.95
C MET A 1 46.35 42.64 -31.95
N CYS A 2 46.18 42.33 -30.66
CA CYS A 2 46.55 43.21 -29.55
C CYS A 2 46.86 42.32 -28.33
N PRO A 3 48.14 42.13 -27.96
CA PRO A 3 48.57 41.25 -26.89
C PRO A 3 48.84 42.07 -25.62
N ALA A 4 48.02 41.91 -24.58
CA ALA A 4 48.33 42.48 -23.26
C ALA A 4 47.50 41.84 -22.14
N VAL A 5 47.55 40.50 -22.00
CA VAL A 5 47.23 39.82 -20.74
C VAL A 5 48.14 38.58 -20.62
N SER A 6 49.41 38.79 -20.32
CA SER A 6 50.40 37.70 -20.16
C SER A 6 51.27 37.84 -18.91
N ALA A 7 50.77 38.48 -17.85
CA ALA A 7 51.49 38.52 -16.59
C ALA A 7 50.50 38.68 -15.44
N LEU A 8 49.99 37.54 -14.94
CA LEU A 8 49.42 37.28 -13.61
C LEU A 8 48.87 35.83 -13.62
N ILE A 9 49.72 34.86 -13.92
CA ILE A 9 49.41 33.43 -13.72
C ILE A 9 50.22 32.99 -12.51
N GLU A 10 49.73 33.37 -11.33
CA GLU A 10 50.08 32.72 -10.07
C GLU A 10 48.95 31.72 -9.75
N ASN A 11 49.26 30.43 -9.90
CA ASN A 11 48.67 29.29 -9.18
C ASN A 11 47.15 29.26 -8.89
N HIS A 12 46.28 29.71 -9.80
CA HIS A 12 44.86 29.35 -9.73
C HIS A 12 44.62 27.96 -10.35
N PRO A 13 43.99 27.01 -9.64
CA PRO A 13 43.64 25.72 -10.21
C PRO A 13 42.74 25.93 -11.44
N MET A 14 43.03 25.21 -12.53
CA MET A 14 42.27 25.26 -13.77
C MET A 14 40.76 25.14 -13.45
N PRO A 15 39.93 26.14 -13.82
CA PRO A 15 38.49 26.09 -13.55
C PRO A 15 37.88 24.87 -14.22
N ASN A 16 36.84 24.29 -13.60
CA ASN A 16 36.20 23.12 -14.17
C ASN A 16 35.69 23.43 -15.59
N PRO A 17 35.67 22.45 -16.54
CA PRO A 17 35.36 22.73 -17.94
C PRO A 17 34.04 23.46 -18.18
N ILE A 18 33.03 23.26 -17.31
CA ILE A 18 31.76 23.97 -17.42
C ILE A 18 31.95 25.47 -17.21
N GLU A 19 32.71 25.88 -16.19
CA GLU A 19 32.92 27.31 -15.89
C GLU A 19 33.62 27.99 -17.06
N VAL A 20 34.56 27.29 -17.70
CA VAL A 20 35.17 27.75 -18.95
C VAL A 20 34.09 27.93 -20.02
N TRP A 21 33.24 26.93 -20.26
CA TRP A 21 32.16 27.03 -21.25
C TRP A 21 31.16 28.15 -20.94
N LYS A 22 30.79 28.36 -19.66
CA LYS A 22 29.91 29.48 -19.27
C LYS A 22 30.56 30.83 -19.57
N SER A 23 31.88 30.96 -19.34
CA SER A 23 32.63 32.20 -19.60
C SER A 23 32.82 32.48 -21.10
N GLU A 24 32.98 31.45 -21.94
CA GLU A 24 33.12 31.59 -23.39
C GLU A 24 31.83 32.07 -24.05
N LYS A 25 30.69 31.57 -23.56
CA LYS A 25 29.37 31.87 -24.10
C LYS A 25 28.32 31.59 -23.04
N HIS A 26 27.53 32.62 -22.73
CA HIS A 26 26.46 32.51 -21.76
C HIS A 26 25.48 31.41 -22.20
N PRO A 27 25.03 30.52 -21.29
CA PRO A 27 24.25 29.34 -21.68
C PRO A 27 22.96 29.63 -22.45
N PHE A 28 22.27 30.76 -22.17
CA PHE A 28 21.09 31.16 -22.96
C PHE A 28 21.40 31.49 -24.42
N ASP A 29 22.61 31.95 -24.72
CA ASP A 29 23.02 32.37 -26.07
C ASP A 29 23.29 31.19 -27.01
N VAL A 30 23.08 29.95 -26.56
CA VAL A 30 23.11 28.74 -27.41
C VAL A 30 21.87 28.61 -28.30
N TRP A 31 20.79 29.35 -28.01
CA TRP A 31 19.50 29.16 -28.71
C TRP A 31 19.59 29.35 -30.24
N PRO A 32 20.24 30.39 -30.79
CA PRO A 32 20.39 30.54 -32.24
C PRO A 32 21.13 29.36 -32.89
N ASP A 33 22.08 28.74 -32.18
CA ASP A 33 22.78 27.56 -32.66
C ASP A 33 21.88 26.33 -32.62
N VAL A 34 21.03 26.18 -31.59
CA VAL A 34 20.01 25.13 -31.54
C VAL A 34 19.08 25.23 -32.75
N GLU A 35 18.61 26.42 -33.11
CA GLU A 35 17.78 26.64 -34.30
C GLU A 35 18.52 26.28 -35.59
N LYS A 36 19.80 26.66 -35.69
CA LYS A 36 20.66 26.29 -36.82
C LYS A 36 20.87 24.77 -36.91
N TYR A 37 21.14 24.11 -35.78
CA TYR A 37 21.33 22.66 -35.72
C TYR A 37 20.04 21.93 -36.07
N ALA A 38 18.89 22.42 -35.61
CA ALA A 38 17.57 21.89 -35.94
C ALA A 38 17.27 22.01 -37.43
N ALA A 39 17.45 23.19 -38.02
CA ALA A 39 17.22 23.43 -39.45
C ALA A 39 18.13 22.58 -40.35
N ALA A 40 19.36 22.30 -39.89
CA ALA A 40 20.32 21.45 -40.60
C ALA A 40 20.24 19.96 -40.22
N GLN A 41 19.30 19.56 -39.34
CA GLN A 41 19.18 18.19 -38.81
C GLN A 41 20.52 17.63 -38.29
N THR A 42 21.29 18.47 -37.59
CA THR A 42 22.68 18.17 -37.25
C THR A 42 22.75 16.99 -36.27
N PRO A 43 23.45 15.89 -36.62
CA PRO A 43 23.59 14.75 -35.71
C PRO A 43 24.45 15.15 -34.51
N MET A 44 24.16 14.59 -33.32
CA MET A 44 24.84 14.96 -32.08
C MET A 44 26.37 14.91 -32.16
N LYS A 45 26.94 13.91 -32.86
CA LYS A 45 28.40 13.77 -33.02
C LYS A 45 29.06 14.96 -33.72
N ALA A 46 28.29 15.77 -34.44
CA ALA A 46 28.74 16.98 -35.12
C ALA A 46 28.43 18.27 -34.34
N ILE A 47 27.81 18.17 -33.16
CA ILE A 47 27.54 19.30 -32.27
C ILE A 47 28.63 19.33 -31.20
N ASP A 48 29.19 20.52 -31.00
CA ASP A 48 30.23 20.73 -30.00
C ASP A 48 29.70 20.42 -28.59
N THR A 49 30.52 19.71 -27.81
CA THR A 49 30.15 19.30 -26.44
C THR A 49 29.73 20.48 -25.54
N PRO A 50 30.40 21.64 -25.57
CA PRO A 50 29.95 22.83 -24.85
C PRO A 50 28.49 23.22 -25.16
N ASP A 51 28.08 23.19 -26.42
CA ASP A 51 26.72 23.57 -26.82
C ASP A 51 25.70 22.53 -26.39
N LEU A 52 26.00 21.23 -26.51
CA LEU A 52 25.16 20.15 -25.95
C LEU A 52 24.93 20.29 -24.44
N GLU A 53 25.91 20.82 -23.72
CA GLU A 53 25.81 21.06 -22.28
C GLU A 53 25.04 22.36 -21.98
N ARG A 54 25.23 23.42 -22.77
CA ARG A 54 24.45 24.67 -22.68
C ARG A 54 22.97 24.47 -23.01
N MET A 55 22.62 23.57 -23.94
CA MET A 55 21.23 23.19 -24.25
C MET A 55 20.41 22.77 -23.02
N LYS A 56 21.06 22.27 -21.96
CA LYS A 56 20.40 21.90 -20.70
C LYS A 56 19.85 23.10 -19.93
N TRP A 57 20.32 24.33 -20.21
CA TRP A 57 19.70 25.56 -19.70
C TRP A 57 18.36 25.86 -20.36
N HIS A 58 18.12 25.34 -21.57
CA HIS A 58 16.81 25.38 -22.23
C HIS A 58 15.97 24.13 -21.94
N GLY A 59 16.40 23.31 -20.97
CA GLY A 59 15.71 22.08 -20.58
C GLY A 59 15.84 20.95 -21.58
N LEU A 60 16.77 21.04 -22.54
CA LEU A 60 16.99 20.05 -23.58
C LEU A 60 18.17 19.15 -23.20
N PHE A 61 17.95 17.84 -23.11
CA PHE A 61 18.93 16.86 -22.65
C PHE A 61 19.13 15.77 -23.68
N TYR A 62 20.29 15.75 -24.32
CA TYR A 62 20.64 14.66 -25.22
C TYR A 62 20.74 13.30 -24.49
N ARG A 63 20.19 12.25 -25.11
CA ARG A 63 20.15 10.87 -24.63
C ARG A 63 21.04 9.98 -25.50
N LYS A 64 22.25 9.70 -25.01
CA LYS A 64 23.26 8.86 -25.69
C LYS A 64 22.78 7.41 -25.92
N ARG A 65 21.87 6.94 -25.07
CA ARG A 65 21.37 5.56 -25.06
C ARG A 65 20.10 5.36 -25.90
N ASP A 66 19.51 6.45 -26.40
CA ASP A 66 18.28 6.43 -27.19
C ASP A 66 18.63 6.54 -28.67
N GLU A 67 19.01 5.40 -29.28
CA GLU A 67 19.52 5.33 -30.66
C GLU A 67 18.44 5.75 -31.68
N PRO A 68 18.77 6.56 -32.72
CA PRO A 68 20.10 6.98 -33.16
C PRO A 68 20.70 8.20 -32.41
N GLY A 69 20.01 8.71 -31.39
CA GLY A 69 20.42 9.86 -30.57
C GLY A 69 19.31 10.89 -30.45
N ARG A 70 18.47 10.78 -29.41
CA ARG A 70 17.31 11.65 -29.18
C ARG A 70 17.50 12.59 -27.98
N TYR A 71 16.54 13.48 -27.76
CA TYR A 71 16.54 14.46 -26.69
C TYR A 71 15.36 14.24 -25.75
N MET A 72 15.57 14.61 -24.48
CA MET A 72 14.51 14.77 -23.50
C MET A 72 14.31 16.26 -23.25
N THR A 73 13.06 16.70 -23.20
CA THR A 73 12.74 18.01 -22.62
C THR A 73 12.22 17.85 -21.20
N ARG A 74 12.73 18.67 -20.28
CA ARG A 74 12.19 18.79 -18.92
C ARG A 74 11.42 20.09 -18.82
N ILE A 75 10.16 19.97 -18.47
CA ILE A 75 9.20 21.06 -18.40
C ILE A 75 9.10 21.51 -16.94
N ARG A 76 9.20 22.82 -16.70
CA ARG A 76 9.01 23.42 -15.38
C ARG A 76 7.52 23.50 -15.08
N VAL A 77 7.13 22.96 -13.94
CA VAL A 77 5.76 22.97 -13.44
C VAL A 77 5.80 23.56 -12.03
N THR A 78 5.89 24.88 -11.96
CA THR A 78 6.00 25.61 -10.69
C THR A 78 4.83 25.27 -9.77
N ALA A 79 5.11 25.08 -8.48
CA ALA A 79 4.16 24.60 -7.48
C ALA A 79 3.52 23.22 -7.78
N GLY A 80 3.93 22.54 -8.86
CA GLY A 80 3.26 21.33 -9.35
C GLY A 80 1.92 21.60 -10.03
N GLU A 81 1.61 22.84 -10.42
CA GLU A 81 0.33 23.22 -11.02
C GLU A 81 0.33 23.08 -12.56
N LEU A 82 -0.66 22.38 -13.10
CA LEU A 82 -0.92 22.33 -14.54
C LEU A 82 -2.38 22.65 -14.83
N SER A 83 -2.62 23.50 -15.82
CA SER A 83 -3.93 23.56 -16.45
C SER A 83 -4.15 22.39 -17.41
N ALA A 84 -5.40 22.09 -17.71
CA ALA A 84 -5.78 21.08 -18.70
C ALA A 84 -5.22 21.39 -20.10
N ASP A 85 -5.18 22.65 -20.51
CA ASP A 85 -4.62 23.03 -21.82
C ASP A 85 -3.11 22.81 -21.87
N GLN A 86 -2.40 23.14 -20.78
CA GLN A 86 -0.99 22.81 -20.64
C GLN A 86 -0.72 21.30 -20.66
N ALA A 87 -1.48 20.52 -19.88
CA ALA A 87 -1.33 19.06 -19.85
C ALA A 87 -1.61 18.42 -21.21
N ARG A 88 -2.63 18.91 -21.93
CA ARG A 88 -2.96 18.46 -23.28
C ARG A 88 -1.85 18.78 -24.28
N GLU A 89 -1.28 19.98 -24.20
CA GLU A 89 -0.18 20.37 -25.08
C GLU A 89 1.06 19.50 -24.87
N ILE A 90 1.39 19.19 -23.61
CA ILE A 90 2.46 18.24 -23.27
C ILE A 90 2.17 16.85 -23.86
N ALA A 91 0.93 16.38 -23.76
CA ALA A 91 0.51 15.10 -24.33
C ALA A 91 0.71 15.07 -25.86
N PHE A 92 0.31 16.13 -26.56
CA PHE A 92 0.49 16.22 -28.01
C PHE A 92 1.95 16.34 -28.42
N ILE A 93 2.77 17.11 -27.69
CA ILE A 93 4.22 17.12 -27.91
C ILE A 93 4.80 15.70 -27.76
N ALA A 94 4.38 14.95 -26.74
CA ALA A 94 4.85 13.58 -26.54
C ALA A 94 4.40 12.64 -27.66
N TYR A 95 3.16 12.78 -28.13
CA TYR A 95 2.59 11.95 -29.20
C TYR A 95 3.22 12.24 -30.57
N GLU A 96 3.29 13.51 -30.94
CA GLU A 96 3.64 13.94 -32.30
C GLU A 96 5.16 14.01 -32.51
N LEU A 97 5.92 14.41 -31.47
CA LEU A 97 7.33 14.77 -31.60
C LEU A 97 8.26 13.85 -30.80
N GLY A 98 7.73 12.96 -29.97
CA GLY A 98 8.49 12.09 -29.07
C GLY A 98 8.06 10.63 -29.10
N HIS A 99 8.38 9.90 -28.02
CA HIS A 99 8.07 8.46 -27.89
C HIS A 99 6.63 8.16 -27.43
N GLY A 100 5.77 9.17 -27.31
CA GLY A 100 4.41 9.00 -26.75
C GLY A 100 4.38 8.72 -25.25
N ILE A 101 5.50 8.91 -24.54
CA ILE A 101 5.61 8.71 -23.09
C ILE A 101 5.86 10.02 -22.36
N VAL A 102 5.29 10.12 -21.17
CA VAL A 102 5.46 11.25 -20.27
C VAL A 102 5.86 10.71 -18.89
N ASP A 103 6.89 11.31 -18.30
CA ASP A 103 7.37 10.94 -16.96
C ASP A 103 7.16 12.10 -15.98
N ILE A 104 6.44 11.85 -14.88
CA ILE A 104 6.41 12.73 -13.71
C ILE A 104 7.65 12.46 -12.85
N THR A 105 8.23 13.54 -12.34
CA THR A 105 9.52 13.52 -11.66
C THR A 105 9.37 13.75 -10.17
N THR A 106 10.42 13.39 -9.41
CA THR A 106 10.52 13.58 -7.95
C THR A 106 10.65 15.05 -7.50
N ARG A 107 10.32 16.00 -8.36
CA ARG A 107 10.27 17.45 -8.07
C ARG A 107 9.03 18.08 -8.70
N ALA A 108 7.96 17.29 -8.85
CA ALA A 108 6.70 17.71 -9.46
C ALA A 108 6.88 18.37 -10.85
N ASN A 109 7.89 17.96 -11.61
CA ASN A 109 8.07 18.35 -13.02
C ASN A 109 7.61 17.23 -13.95
N VAL A 110 7.50 17.56 -15.24
CA VAL A 110 7.19 16.62 -16.32
C VAL A 110 8.38 16.48 -17.29
N GLN A 111 8.59 15.29 -17.86
CA GLN A 111 9.58 15.02 -18.89
C GLN A 111 8.95 14.31 -20.09
N VAL A 112 9.32 14.74 -21.30
CA VAL A 112 9.02 14.05 -22.57
C VAL A 112 10.32 13.54 -23.17
N GLN A 113 10.38 12.26 -23.51
CA GLN A 113 11.54 11.60 -24.11
C GLN A 113 11.34 11.45 -25.63
N GLY A 114 12.44 11.21 -26.34
CA GLY A 114 12.41 10.77 -27.73
C GLY A 114 12.35 11.87 -28.77
N LEU A 115 12.62 13.12 -28.40
CA LEU A 115 12.57 14.26 -29.31
C LEU A 115 13.76 14.25 -30.28
N GLU A 116 13.51 14.58 -31.54
CA GLU A 116 14.57 14.75 -32.54
C GLU A 116 15.01 16.22 -32.62
N ILE A 117 16.23 16.47 -33.11
CA ILE A 117 16.82 17.82 -33.06
C ILE A 117 16.01 18.86 -33.83
N GLU A 118 15.46 18.48 -34.97
CA GLU A 118 14.62 19.34 -35.83
C GLU A 118 13.33 19.79 -35.15
N HIS A 119 12.84 19.02 -34.19
CA HIS A 119 11.60 19.33 -33.46
C HIS A 119 11.82 20.22 -32.24
N LEU A 120 13.06 20.43 -31.77
CA LEU A 120 13.31 21.13 -30.50
C LEU A 120 12.80 22.59 -30.50
N PRO A 121 12.99 23.41 -31.56
CA PRO A 121 12.42 24.75 -31.60
C PRO A 121 10.88 24.75 -31.52
N ALA A 122 10.23 23.81 -32.22
CA ALA A 122 8.79 23.66 -32.19
C ALA A 122 8.28 23.26 -30.79
N VAL A 123 8.98 22.35 -30.10
CA VAL A 123 8.65 21.97 -28.71
C VAL A 123 8.69 23.19 -27.79
N VAL A 124 9.76 23.99 -27.83
CA VAL A 124 9.88 25.17 -26.96
C VAL A 124 8.80 26.20 -27.27
N SER A 125 8.56 26.50 -28.56
CA SER A 125 7.52 27.45 -28.97
C SER A 125 6.12 27.01 -28.53
N ARG A 126 5.80 25.71 -28.64
CA ARG A 126 4.51 25.16 -28.19
C ARG A 126 4.31 25.24 -26.68
N LEU A 127 5.37 24.98 -25.90
CA LEU A 127 5.32 25.15 -24.44
C LEU A 127 5.10 26.61 -24.07
N GLU A 128 5.82 27.54 -24.68
CA GLU A 128 5.67 28.98 -24.44
C GLU A 128 4.27 29.48 -24.80
N HIS A 129 3.66 28.94 -25.87
CA HIS A 129 2.30 29.29 -26.28
C HIS A 129 1.24 29.00 -25.21
N VAL A 130 1.45 27.96 -24.38
CA VAL A 130 0.57 27.61 -23.26
C VAL A 130 1.08 28.13 -21.90
N GLY A 131 2.05 29.04 -21.91
CA GLY A 131 2.60 29.65 -20.70
C GLY A 131 3.50 28.73 -19.87
N LEU A 132 4.06 27.67 -20.48
CA LEU A 132 5.06 26.80 -19.86
C LEU A 132 6.47 27.18 -20.32
N SER A 133 7.46 26.84 -19.51
CA SER A 133 8.88 27.00 -19.85
C SER A 133 9.67 25.74 -19.54
N ALA A 134 10.68 25.45 -20.36
CA ALA A 134 11.68 24.41 -20.10
C ALA A 134 12.99 25.00 -19.54
N LYS A 135 13.10 26.33 -19.47
CA LYS A 135 14.33 27.02 -19.10
C LYS A 135 14.74 26.76 -17.65
N GLN A 136 16.06 26.75 -17.45
CA GLN A 136 16.74 26.56 -16.18
C GLN A 136 16.37 25.26 -15.45
N THR A 137 15.84 24.24 -16.15
CA THR A 137 15.48 22.95 -15.55
C THR A 137 16.65 21.95 -15.46
N GLY A 138 17.81 22.34 -16.03
CA GLY A 138 19.03 21.54 -16.13
C GLY A 138 20.28 22.23 -15.65
N HIS A 139 21.38 21.47 -15.64
CA HIS A 139 22.73 21.94 -15.33
C HIS A 139 22.86 22.76 -14.02
N ASP A 140 23.50 23.93 -14.05
CA ASP A 140 23.88 24.76 -12.90
C ASP A 140 22.88 25.91 -12.73
N ASN A 141 21.65 25.53 -12.40
CA ASN A 141 20.50 26.42 -12.23
C ASN A 141 19.66 26.01 -11.01
N ILE A 142 18.76 26.91 -10.63
CA ILE A 142 17.66 26.63 -9.71
C ILE A 142 16.66 25.70 -10.43
N ARG A 143 16.36 24.55 -9.81
CA ARG A 143 15.43 23.55 -10.34
C ARG A 143 13.98 23.97 -10.11
N ASN A 144 13.04 23.05 -10.30
CA ASN A 144 11.63 23.35 -10.02
C ASN A 144 11.48 23.82 -8.57
N VAL A 145 10.64 24.85 -8.37
CA VAL A 145 10.16 25.27 -7.06
C VAL A 145 8.78 24.67 -6.92
N PHE A 146 8.62 23.72 -5.99
CA PHE A 146 7.36 23.01 -5.82
C PHE A 146 6.84 23.15 -4.38
N ALA A 147 5.51 23.13 -4.28
CA ALA A 147 4.77 23.14 -3.02
C ALA A 147 4.40 21.70 -2.61
N HIS A 148 3.79 21.55 -1.43
CA HIS A 148 2.96 20.37 -1.18
C HIS A 148 1.89 20.26 -2.30
N PRO A 149 1.66 19.08 -2.90
CA PRO A 149 0.81 18.97 -4.09
C PRO A 149 -0.63 19.45 -3.90
N PHE A 150 -1.13 19.44 -2.67
CA PHE A 150 -2.48 19.88 -2.31
C PHE A 150 -2.53 21.21 -1.56
N SER A 151 -1.44 22.00 -1.60
CA SER A 151 -1.46 23.35 -1.04
C SER A 151 -2.56 24.21 -1.67
N GLY A 152 -3.26 24.99 -0.85
CA GLY A 152 -4.46 25.74 -1.18
C GLY A 152 -5.77 24.94 -1.11
N LEU A 153 -5.71 23.63 -0.79
CA LEU A 153 -6.87 22.73 -0.85
C LEU A 153 -7.12 21.97 0.47
N GLN A 154 -6.16 21.96 1.39
CA GLN A 154 -6.21 21.16 2.62
C GLN A 154 -6.89 21.90 3.77
N HIS A 155 -7.59 21.17 4.65
CA HIS A 155 -8.29 21.78 5.77
C HIS A 155 -7.37 22.13 6.94
N ASP A 156 -6.26 21.40 7.04
CA ASP A 156 -5.22 21.47 8.07
C ASP A 156 -3.98 22.24 7.61
N GLU A 157 -4.01 22.89 6.44
CA GLU A 157 -2.91 23.75 6.02
C GLU A 157 -2.91 25.09 6.76
N LEU A 158 -1.72 25.55 7.14
CA LEU A 158 -1.52 26.84 7.76
C LEU A 158 -1.51 27.96 6.70
N ILE A 159 -0.97 27.68 5.51
CA ILE A 159 -0.84 28.67 4.43
C ILE A 159 -0.77 28.00 3.05
N ASP A 160 -1.44 28.61 2.07
CA ASP A 160 -1.27 28.27 0.66
C ASP A 160 0.08 28.79 0.15
N THR A 161 0.98 27.88 -0.22
CA THR A 161 2.37 28.19 -0.63
C THR A 161 2.53 28.33 -2.14
N ARG A 162 1.47 28.12 -2.93
CA ARG A 162 1.57 28.09 -4.40
C ARG A 162 2.03 29.43 -4.97
N GLN A 163 1.44 30.53 -4.51
CA GLN A 163 1.83 31.87 -4.97
C GLN A 163 3.29 32.16 -4.63
N LEU A 164 3.74 31.83 -3.41
CA LEU A 164 5.14 31.99 -3.01
C LEU A 164 6.10 31.18 -3.90
N CYS A 165 5.72 29.97 -4.33
CA CYS A 165 6.52 29.22 -5.31
C CYS A 165 6.65 29.94 -6.66
N HIS A 166 5.58 30.59 -7.13
CA HIS A 166 5.60 31.41 -8.35
C HIS A 166 6.46 32.65 -8.16
N ASP A 167 6.26 33.39 -7.08
CA ASP A 167 7.03 34.61 -6.76
C ASP A 167 8.54 34.29 -6.67
N VAL A 168 8.91 33.19 -6.00
CA VAL A 168 10.30 32.70 -5.96
C VAL A 168 10.82 32.30 -7.35
N THR A 169 9.97 31.72 -8.20
CA THR A 169 10.36 31.35 -9.56
C THR A 169 10.61 32.58 -10.43
N GLU A 170 9.80 33.63 -10.29
CA GLU A 170 9.95 34.89 -11.01
C GLU A 170 11.29 35.58 -10.72
N VAL A 171 11.85 35.42 -9.52
CA VAL A 171 13.18 35.97 -9.16
C VAL A 171 14.27 35.50 -10.10
N PHE A 172 14.27 34.21 -10.50
CA PHE A 172 15.38 33.62 -11.24
C PHE A 172 15.06 33.20 -12.66
N LEU A 173 13.78 33.01 -13.02
CA LEU A 173 13.42 32.57 -14.36
C LEU A 173 13.83 33.64 -15.39
N ASP A 174 14.53 33.21 -16.45
CA ASP A 174 15.11 34.09 -17.48
C ASP A 174 16.18 35.09 -16.97
N SER A 175 16.51 35.09 -15.69
CA SER A 175 17.61 35.89 -15.14
C SER A 175 18.95 35.32 -15.58
N ARG A 176 19.73 36.12 -16.32
CA ARG A 176 21.12 35.78 -16.66
C ARG A 176 21.97 35.59 -15.40
N GLU A 177 21.78 36.46 -14.42
CA GLU A 177 22.49 36.45 -13.15
C GLU A 177 22.28 35.14 -12.38
N TYR A 178 21.03 34.68 -12.26
CA TYR A 178 20.72 33.43 -11.56
C TYR A 178 20.79 32.19 -12.44
N SER A 179 21.26 32.32 -13.69
CA SER A 179 21.56 31.20 -14.57
C SER A 179 23.03 30.77 -14.55
N ASP A 180 23.90 31.49 -13.85
CA ASP A 180 25.32 31.16 -13.68
C ASP A 180 25.65 30.83 -12.21
N LEU A 181 24.95 29.84 -11.63
CA LEU A 181 25.28 29.35 -10.30
C LEU A 181 26.51 28.40 -10.33
N PRO A 182 27.20 28.19 -9.20
CA PRO A 182 28.26 27.18 -9.10
C PRO A 182 27.77 25.75 -9.37
N ARG A 183 26.52 25.44 -8.99
CA ARG A 183 25.88 24.12 -9.22
C ARG A 183 24.36 24.24 -9.11
N LYS A 184 23.66 23.14 -9.39
CA LYS A 184 22.19 23.04 -9.20
C LYS A 184 21.78 23.39 -7.76
N LEU A 185 20.62 24.02 -7.63
CA LEU A 185 19.96 24.35 -6.37
C LEU A 185 18.48 23.93 -6.44
N ASN A 186 17.96 23.26 -5.42
CA ASN A 186 16.57 22.79 -5.37
C ASN A 186 15.82 23.51 -4.24
N ILE A 187 14.62 23.99 -4.51
CA ILE A 187 13.80 24.76 -3.57
C ILE A 187 12.43 24.10 -3.42
N CYS A 188 11.89 24.05 -2.21
CA CYS A 188 10.50 23.70 -1.97
C CYS A 188 9.89 24.47 -0.80
N LEU A 189 8.56 24.51 -0.79
CA LEU A 189 7.76 25.17 0.24
C LEU A 189 6.67 24.21 0.73
N ASN A 190 6.43 24.18 2.04
CA ASN A 190 5.38 23.38 2.65
C ASN A 190 4.47 24.24 3.50
N GLY A 191 3.17 24.16 3.25
CA GLY A 191 2.15 24.96 3.93
C GLY A 191 1.51 24.32 5.17
N THR A 192 1.81 23.05 5.43
CA THR A 192 1.32 22.30 6.60
C THR A 192 2.37 22.27 7.70
N ASP A 193 1.96 22.03 8.94
CA ASP A 193 2.85 21.79 10.10
C ASP A 193 3.43 20.36 10.15
N SER A 194 2.84 19.44 9.39
CA SER A 194 3.37 18.10 9.11
C SER A 194 4.28 18.14 7.88
N HIS A 195 5.51 17.65 8.02
CA HIS A 195 6.54 17.78 6.98
C HIS A 195 7.13 16.44 6.55
N SER A 196 7.08 16.12 5.26
CA SER A 196 7.66 14.87 4.74
C SER A 196 9.19 14.90 4.65
N ALA A 197 9.81 13.71 4.66
CA ALA A 197 11.27 13.59 4.57
C ALA A 197 11.89 14.23 3.31
N HIS A 198 11.09 14.46 2.27
CA HIS A 198 11.55 15.08 1.02
C HIS A 198 12.08 16.51 1.23
N PHE A 199 11.51 17.24 2.19
CA PHE A 199 11.87 18.63 2.48
C PHE A 199 13.26 18.76 3.12
N TRP A 200 13.77 17.75 3.84
CA TRP A 200 15.13 17.75 4.39
C TRP A 200 16.23 17.50 3.35
N THR A 201 15.84 17.29 2.08
CA THR A 201 16.78 16.84 1.03
C THR A 201 16.96 17.85 -0.10
N GLN A 202 16.32 19.01 0.01
CA GLN A 202 16.48 20.14 -0.90
C GLN A 202 17.55 21.13 -0.40
N ASP A 203 18.04 21.98 -1.31
CA ASP A 203 19.04 22.98 -0.95
C ASP A 203 18.44 24.14 -0.15
N LEU A 204 17.15 24.42 -0.31
CA LEU A 204 16.39 25.40 0.45
C LEU A 204 14.95 24.91 0.63
N SER A 205 14.48 24.84 1.86
CA SER A 205 13.09 24.48 2.16
C SER A 205 12.50 25.45 3.15
N PHE A 206 11.26 25.89 2.90
CA PHE A 206 10.45 26.65 3.85
C PHE A 206 9.33 25.75 4.38
N LEU A 207 9.29 25.59 5.70
CA LEU A 207 8.36 24.70 6.39
C LEU A 207 7.44 25.50 7.31
N ALA A 208 6.14 25.55 6.99
CA ALA A 208 5.19 26.35 7.73
C ALA A 208 5.04 25.87 9.19
N THR A 209 4.92 26.81 10.11
CA THR A 209 4.68 26.57 11.53
C THR A 209 3.83 27.69 12.09
N GLU A 210 3.09 27.42 13.15
CA GLU A 210 2.34 28.42 13.89
C GLU A 210 3.05 28.73 15.21
N VAL A 211 3.37 30.00 15.44
CA VAL A 211 3.98 30.49 16.69
C VAL A 211 3.17 31.67 17.17
N ASP A 212 2.63 31.59 18.40
CA ASP A 212 1.81 32.64 19.03
C ASP A 212 0.63 33.12 18.15
N GLY A 213 0.06 32.22 17.34
CA GLY A 213 -1.05 32.51 16.42
C GLY A 213 -0.64 33.16 15.09
N GLU A 214 0.66 33.31 14.83
CA GLU A 214 1.19 33.78 13.55
C GLU A 214 1.79 32.62 12.73
N VAL A 215 1.48 32.58 11.43
CA VAL A 215 2.05 31.60 10.51
C VAL A 215 3.41 32.08 10.00
N LEU A 216 4.44 31.29 10.28
CA LEU A 216 5.85 31.55 9.96
C LEU A 216 6.45 30.33 9.25
N PHE A 217 7.68 30.45 8.77
CA PHE A 217 8.43 29.35 8.16
C PHE A 217 9.72 29.06 8.92
N HIS A 218 9.94 27.79 9.28
CA HIS A 218 11.30 27.29 9.50
C HIS A 218 12.04 27.21 8.17
N VAL A 219 13.34 27.49 8.19
CA VAL A 219 14.20 27.41 6.99
C VAL A 219 15.19 26.26 7.15
N LEU A 220 15.18 25.34 6.18
CA LEU A 220 16.17 24.29 6.06
C LEU A 220 17.12 24.58 4.89
N LEU A 221 18.42 24.38 5.10
CA LEU A 221 19.46 24.70 4.13
C LEU A 221 20.31 23.49 3.75
N ALA A 222 20.64 23.40 2.47
CA ALA A 222 21.70 22.58 1.91
C ALA A 222 21.59 21.05 2.07
N GLY A 223 20.37 20.53 2.05
CA GLY A 223 20.09 19.10 1.88
C GLY A 223 20.54 18.58 0.51
N THR A 224 20.99 17.32 0.48
CA THR A 224 21.43 16.68 -0.76
C THR A 224 21.32 15.16 -0.70
N GLN A 225 20.92 14.56 -1.82
CA GLN A 225 20.80 13.10 -1.99
C GLN A 225 21.92 12.49 -2.83
N GLY A 226 22.82 13.29 -3.42
CA GLY A 226 23.84 12.81 -4.35
C GLY A 226 24.87 11.84 -3.75
N GLN A 227 26.02 11.67 -4.42
CA GLN A 227 27.04 10.67 -4.01
C GLN A 227 27.47 10.77 -2.53
N ASN A 228 27.46 11.98 -1.98
CA ASN A 228 27.65 12.25 -0.57
C ASN A 228 26.34 12.88 -0.05
N PRO A 229 25.39 12.07 0.45
CA PRO A 229 24.11 12.57 0.92
C PRO A 229 24.24 13.28 2.27
N ARG A 230 23.35 14.23 2.52
CA ARG A 230 23.20 14.94 3.81
C ARG A 230 21.79 15.48 3.95
N LEU A 231 21.27 15.47 5.16
CA LEU A 231 20.07 16.22 5.50
C LEU A 231 20.41 17.71 5.63
N ALA A 232 19.42 18.54 5.34
CA ALA A 232 19.53 19.99 5.46
C ALA A 232 19.74 20.41 6.93
N TRP A 233 20.48 21.49 7.15
CA TRP A 233 20.60 22.13 8.46
C TRP A 233 19.40 23.02 8.72
N HIS A 234 18.96 23.10 9.97
CA HIS A 234 18.05 24.14 10.41
C HIS A 234 18.79 25.47 10.53
N LEU A 235 18.26 26.51 9.90
CA LEU A 235 18.66 27.89 10.15
C LEU A 235 17.84 28.37 11.36
N PRO A 236 18.47 28.80 12.48
CA PRO A 236 17.79 29.06 13.76
C PRO A 236 17.02 30.40 13.76
N VAL A 237 16.18 30.58 12.76
CA VAL A 237 15.32 31.74 12.53
C VAL A 237 13.98 31.30 11.97
N LEU A 238 12.98 32.17 12.11
CA LEU A 238 11.68 32.10 11.47
C LEU A 238 11.59 33.21 10.43
N VAL A 239 10.93 32.88 9.32
CA VAL A 239 10.72 33.76 8.18
C VAL A 239 9.22 33.95 7.98
N ARG A 240 8.76 35.20 7.90
CA ARG A 240 7.36 35.48 7.57
C ARG A 240 7.08 35.20 6.08
N PRO A 241 5.83 34.91 5.70
CA PRO A 241 5.47 34.69 4.30
C PRO A 241 5.92 35.81 3.35
N ASP A 242 5.81 37.07 3.76
CA ASP A 242 6.24 38.25 2.98
C ASP A 242 7.76 38.35 2.79
N GLN A 243 8.56 37.62 3.57
CA GLN A 243 10.02 37.66 3.55
C GLN A 243 10.65 36.52 2.73
N VAL A 244 9.88 35.50 2.35
CA VAL A 244 10.38 34.28 1.69
C VAL A 244 11.19 34.58 0.42
N VAL A 245 10.69 35.53 -0.40
CA VAL A 245 11.32 35.92 -1.67
C VAL A 245 12.69 36.57 -1.43
N ASP A 246 12.76 37.53 -0.51
CA ASP A 246 14.00 38.24 -0.16
C ASP A 246 15.04 37.32 0.48
N VAL A 247 14.62 36.44 1.38
CA VAL A 247 15.49 35.43 1.99
C VAL A 247 16.03 34.49 0.91
N THR A 248 15.19 34.06 -0.02
CA THR A 248 15.63 33.22 -1.15
C THR A 248 16.66 33.94 -2.01
N ARG A 249 16.39 35.19 -2.42
CA ARG A 249 17.32 36.05 -3.18
C ARG A 249 18.68 36.15 -2.48
N SER A 250 18.68 36.47 -1.19
CA SER A 250 19.90 36.62 -0.39
C SER A 250 20.73 35.33 -0.32
N ILE A 251 20.09 34.17 -0.18
CA ILE A 251 20.76 32.85 -0.20
C ILE A 251 21.33 32.54 -1.58
N LEU A 252 20.63 32.90 -2.66
CA LEU A 252 21.14 32.75 -4.03
C LEU A 252 22.37 33.63 -4.25
N ASP A 253 22.35 34.87 -3.76
CA ASP A 253 23.47 35.80 -3.83
C ASP A 253 24.68 35.32 -3.04
N LEU A 254 24.47 34.79 -1.83
CA LEU A 254 25.50 34.11 -1.04
C LEU A 254 26.13 32.96 -1.83
N PHE A 255 25.31 32.09 -2.42
CA PHE A 255 25.80 30.93 -3.15
C PHE A 255 26.58 31.33 -4.41
N LYS A 256 26.08 32.33 -5.13
CA LYS A 256 26.75 32.90 -6.32
C LYS A 256 28.09 33.52 -5.96
N ALA A 257 28.14 34.29 -4.87
CA ALA A 257 29.33 35.04 -4.45
C ALA A 257 30.43 34.15 -3.83
N LYS A 258 30.05 33.18 -2.98
CA LYS A 258 31.01 32.41 -2.18
C LYS A 258 31.11 30.92 -2.55
N GLY A 259 30.19 30.40 -3.37
CA GLY A 259 30.20 28.97 -3.72
C GLY A 259 31.38 28.57 -4.60
N THR A 260 32.06 27.47 -4.23
CA THR A 260 33.24 27.01 -4.98
C THR A 260 32.91 26.53 -6.40
N ARG A 261 33.72 26.98 -7.36
CA ARG A 261 33.62 26.65 -8.80
C ARG A 261 34.76 25.74 -9.28
N GLU A 262 35.63 25.26 -8.40
CA GLU A 262 36.80 24.48 -8.80
C GLU A 262 36.47 23.04 -9.18
N LYS A 263 35.79 22.31 -8.29
CA LYS A 263 35.50 20.88 -8.49
C LYS A 263 34.00 20.65 -8.46
N ARG A 264 33.44 20.16 -9.57
CA ARG A 264 31.99 19.98 -9.76
C ARG A 264 31.31 19.08 -8.72
N ASN A 265 32.02 18.09 -8.17
CA ASN A 265 31.52 17.23 -7.09
C ASN A 265 31.58 17.88 -5.70
N LYS A 266 32.20 19.06 -5.58
CA LYS A 266 32.30 19.91 -4.39
C LYS A 266 31.62 21.28 -4.53
N SER A 267 30.87 21.53 -5.61
CA SER A 267 30.27 22.85 -5.90
C SER A 267 28.82 23.06 -5.43
N ARG A 268 28.20 22.10 -4.73
CA ARG A 268 26.84 22.27 -4.19
C ARG A 268 26.83 23.24 -3.00
N LEU A 269 25.68 23.88 -2.74
CA LEU A 269 25.49 24.80 -1.61
C LEU A 269 25.98 24.21 -0.28
N ARG A 270 25.74 22.92 -0.04
CA ARG A 270 26.27 22.18 1.12
C ARG A 270 27.73 22.44 1.44
N PHE A 271 28.61 22.44 0.45
CA PHE A 271 30.04 22.59 0.71
C PHE A 271 30.39 24.03 1.13
N LEU A 272 29.64 25.02 0.64
CA LEU A 272 29.75 26.39 1.14
C LEU A 272 29.30 26.45 2.60
N ILE A 273 28.16 25.85 2.95
CA ILE A 273 27.66 25.83 4.33
C ILE A 273 28.60 25.06 5.28
N GLU A 274 29.27 24.01 4.81
CA GLU A 274 30.31 23.30 5.59
C GLU A 274 31.53 24.17 5.87
N ASP A 275 31.85 25.12 4.99
CA ASP A 275 33.02 26.00 5.11
C ASP A 275 32.73 27.20 6.01
N ILE A 276 31.63 27.92 5.78
CA ILE A 276 31.29 29.14 6.53
C ILE A 276 30.45 28.89 7.79
N GLY A 277 29.87 27.69 7.92
CA GLY A 277 28.95 27.34 8.99
C GLY A 277 27.61 28.10 8.94
N ILE A 278 26.67 27.72 9.82
CA ILE A 278 25.38 28.42 9.94
C ILE A 278 25.56 29.87 10.41
N GLY A 279 26.53 30.13 11.27
CA GLY A 279 26.87 31.49 11.71
C GLY A 279 27.23 32.42 10.55
N GLY A 280 28.10 31.98 9.63
CA GLY A 280 28.47 32.79 8.47
C GLY A 280 27.32 33.02 7.47
N VAL A 281 26.30 32.15 7.47
CA VAL A 281 25.06 32.37 6.70
C VAL A 281 24.23 33.47 7.35
N LEU A 282 24.04 33.41 8.66
CA LEU A 282 23.29 34.42 9.42
C LEU A 282 23.94 35.80 9.29
N GLU A 283 25.27 35.89 9.42
CA GLU A 283 26.02 37.14 9.21
C GLU A 283 25.79 37.73 7.82
N TRP A 284 25.72 36.89 6.77
CA TRP A 284 25.41 37.34 5.42
C TRP A 284 23.97 37.86 5.32
N LEU A 285 23.00 37.09 5.84
CA LEU A 285 21.58 37.47 5.79
C LEU A 285 21.33 38.77 6.55
N GLU A 286 21.95 38.96 7.72
CA GLU A 286 21.84 40.20 8.50
C GLU A 286 22.42 41.43 7.77
N GLN A 287 23.43 41.24 6.93
CA GLN A 287 24.04 42.32 6.15
C GLN A 287 23.25 42.66 4.88
N ASP A 288 22.65 41.66 4.23
CA ASP A 288 22.00 41.80 2.93
C ASP A 288 20.49 42.08 3.01
N LEU A 289 19.80 41.55 4.03
CA LEU A 289 18.35 41.73 4.18
C LEU A 289 18.00 43.10 4.77
N PRO A 290 16.90 43.73 4.29
CA PRO A 290 16.47 45.04 4.80
C PRO A 290 15.70 44.96 6.13
N PHE A 291 15.57 43.76 6.72
CA PHE A 291 14.82 43.49 7.93
C PHE A 291 15.54 42.47 8.81
N PRO A 292 15.33 42.51 10.14
CA PRO A 292 15.81 41.45 11.03
C PRO A 292 14.99 40.17 10.84
N LEU A 293 15.65 39.03 10.96
CA LEU A 293 15.01 37.72 11.04
C LEU A 293 14.64 37.40 12.49
N GLN A 294 13.52 36.71 12.70
CA GLN A 294 13.07 36.32 14.03
C GLN A 294 13.87 35.11 14.53
N PRO A 295 14.59 35.17 15.66
CA PRO A 295 15.34 34.02 16.17
C PRO A 295 14.42 32.85 16.56
N CYS A 296 14.89 31.61 16.37
CA CYS A 296 14.15 30.41 16.75
C CYS A 296 15.08 29.31 17.26
N VAL A 297 14.74 28.75 18.43
CA VAL A 297 15.49 27.64 19.06
C VAL A 297 14.85 26.28 18.74
N GLY A 298 13.58 26.25 18.36
CA GLY A 298 12.88 25.02 17.99
C GLY A 298 13.25 24.55 16.58
N GLU A 299 13.57 23.26 16.44
CA GLU A 299 13.72 22.63 15.14
C GLU A 299 12.35 22.17 14.61
N PRO A 300 12.14 22.17 13.27
CA PRO A 300 10.91 21.65 12.69
C PRO A 300 10.79 20.15 12.95
N ILE A 301 9.59 19.72 13.37
CA ILE A 301 9.31 18.32 13.68
C ILE A 301 8.87 17.62 12.39
N PRO A 302 9.53 16.51 11.99
CA PRO A 302 9.08 15.72 10.85
C PRO A 302 7.72 15.07 11.12
N ALA A 303 6.97 14.78 10.06
CA ALA A 303 5.72 14.06 10.14
C ALA A 303 5.88 12.66 10.79
N SER A 304 4.84 12.16 11.44
CA SER A 304 4.78 10.77 11.93
C SER A 304 4.60 9.74 10.81
N SER A 305 4.09 10.17 9.66
CA SER A 305 3.81 9.35 8.48
C SER A 305 4.19 10.08 7.19
N HIS A 306 4.18 9.35 6.07
CA HIS A 306 4.40 9.92 4.74
C HIS A 306 3.15 10.62 4.21
N ASP A 307 3.32 11.48 3.20
CA ASP A 307 2.20 12.19 2.56
C ASP A 307 1.30 11.18 1.82
N GLU A 308 0.01 11.17 2.11
CA GLU A 308 -0.97 10.41 1.34
C GLU A 308 -1.40 11.24 0.12
N LEU A 309 -0.99 10.80 -1.07
CA LEU A 309 -1.19 11.58 -2.32
C LEU A 309 -2.06 10.87 -3.36
N VAL A 310 -2.51 9.65 -3.09
CA VAL A 310 -3.37 8.85 -3.96
C VAL A 310 -4.66 8.51 -3.21
N GLY A 311 -5.80 8.70 -3.87
CA GLY A 311 -7.11 8.51 -3.26
C GLY A 311 -8.01 9.73 -3.40
N TRP A 312 -9.02 9.81 -2.52
CA TRP A 312 -9.98 10.91 -2.49
C TRP A 312 -9.76 11.78 -1.27
N PHE A 313 -9.38 13.03 -1.50
CA PHE A 313 -9.12 14.01 -0.46
C PHE A 313 -10.20 15.09 -0.52
N ARG A 314 -10.85 15.35 0.62
CA ARG A 314 -11.83 16.41 0.72
C ARG A 314 -11.10 17.75 0.78
N GLN A 315 -11.60 18.75 0.05
CA GLN A 315 -11.00 20.08 0.06
C GLN A 315 -11.57 20.95 1.19
N THR A 316 -10.95 22.10 1.43
CA THR A 316 -11.45 23.13 2.35
C THR A 316 -12.89 23.55 2.04
N ASP A 317 -13.25 23.65 0.75
CA ASP A 317 -14.66 23.62 0.35
C ASP A 317 -15.16 22.18 0.45
N ALA A 318 -16.00 21.95 1.46
CA ALA A 318 -16.64 20.68 1.78
C ALA A 318 -17.41 20.01 0.62
N LYS A 319 -17.71 20.75 -0.46
CA LYS A 319 -18.39 20.27 -1.69
C LYS A 319 -17.42 19.82 -2.78
N LEU A 320 -16.14 20.08 -2.63
CA LEU A 320 -15.11 19.80 -3.62
C LEU A 320 -14.14 18.72 -3.12
N TRP A 321 -13.60 17.98 -4.08
CA TRP A 321 -12.71 16.85 -3.86
C TRP A 321 -11.50 16.92 -4.78
N THR A 322 -10.37 16.45 -4.26
CA THR A 322 -9.17 16.14 -5.00
C THR A 322 -9.10 14.64 -5.23
N MET A 323 -8.91 14.25 -6.48
CA MET A 323 -8.71 12.87 -6.92
C MET A 323 -7.21 12.65 -7.18
N GLY A 324 -6.50 12.12 -6.19
CA GLY A 324 -5.10 11.70 -6.33
C GLY A 324 -5.01 10.35 -7.05
N ILE A 325 -4.17 10.27 -8.07
CA ILE A 325 -4.11 9.13 -9.00
C ILE A 325 -2.73 8.50 -8.94
N SER A 326 -2.70 7.18 -8.78
CA SER A 326 -1.47 6.41 -8.88
C SER A 326 -1.00 6.38 -10.32
N ILE A 327 0.25 6.82 -10.53
CA ILE A 327 0.96 6.67 -11.79
C ILE A 327 2.15 5.75 -11.51
N PRO A 328 2.07 4.46 -11.86
CA PRO A 328 3.13 3.50 -11.55
C PRO A 328 4.51 3.99 -12.01
N LEU A 329 5.42 4.16 -11.04
CA LEU A 329 6.78 4.65 -11.25
C LEU A 329 6.85 5.99 -11.99
N GLY A 330 5.77 6.78 -11.94
CA GLY A 330 5.60 8.06 -12.60
C GLY A 330 5.64 8.05 -14.12
N ARG A 331 5.39 6.92 -14.78
CA ARG A 331 5.33 6.86 -16.24
C ARG A 331 3.89 6.73 -16.74
N MET A 332 3.52 7.56 -17.70
CA MET A 332 2.23 7.51 -18.38
C MET A 332 2.39 7.62 -19.90
N THR A 333 1.37 7.18 -20.62
CA THR A 333 1.23 7.43 -22.05
C THR A 333 0.69 8.83 -22.31
N TRP A 334 0.90 9.37 -23.50
CA TRP A 334 0.28 10.63 -23.92
C TRP A 334 -1.26 10.58 -23.82
N ARG A 335 -1.89 9.44 -24.15
CA ARG A 335 -3.35 9.26 -24.06
C ARG A 335 -3.87 9.39 -22.63
N GLN A 336 -3.11 8.88 -21.66
CA GLN A 336 -3.45 9.02 -20.24
C GLN A 336 -3.37 10.48 -19.81
N LEU A 337 -2.32 11.21 -20.20
CA LEU A 337 -2.21 12.64 -19.86
C LEU A 337 -3.29 13.49 -20.53
N GLU A 338 -3.57 13.28 -21.83
CA GLU A 338 -4.67 13.96 -22.51
C GLU A 338 -6.02 13.61 -21.87
N GLY A 339 -6.25 12.32 -21.58
CA GLY A 339 -7.46 11.86 -20.92
C GLY A 339 -7.68 12.55 -19.57
N LEU A 340 -6.62 12.69 -18.76
CA LEU A 340 -6.67 13.42 -17.49
C LEU A 340 -6.95 14.92 -17.69
N ALA A 341 -6.39 15.54 -18.73
CA ALA A 341 -6.70 16.93 -19.07
C ALA A 341 -8.19 17.10 -19.40
N LEU A 342 -8.75 16.25 -20.26
CA LEU A 342 -10.17 16.29 -20.62
C LEU A 342 -11.08 15.99 -19.42
N LEU A 343 -10.72 14.98 -18.62
CA LEU A 343 -11.43 14.61 -17.39
C LEU A 343 -11.45 15.77 -16.40
N SER A 344 -10.31 16.46 -16.21
CA SER A 344 -10.21 17.61 -15.30
C SER A 344 -11.12 18.77 -15.70
N LYS A 345 -11.33 19.02 -17.00
CA LYS A 345 -12.31 20.01 -17.48
C LYS A 345 -13.75 19.52 -17.33
N LYS A 346 -13.98 18.23 -17.53
CA LYS A 346 -15.32 17.63 -17.53
C LYS A 346 -15.91 17.53 -16.11
N TRP A 347 -15.10 17.13 -15.14
CA TRP A 347 -15.55 16.84 -13.78
C TRP A 347 -14.99 17.78 -12.71
N GLY A 348 -13.97 18.58 -13.03
CA GLY A 348 -13.40 19.59 -12.15
C GLY A 348 -13.42 20.98 -12.79
N ASN A 349 -12.42 21.80 -12.51
CA ASN A 349 -12.25 23.13 -13.11
C ASN A 349 -11.08 23.22 -14.11
N GLY A 350 -10.62 22.07 -14.63
CA GLY A 350 -9.52 22.02 -15.58
C GLY A 350 -8.13 22.21 -14.96
N GLN A 351 -7.98 21.99 -13.65
CA GLN A 351 -6.69 22.07 -12.95
C GLN A 351 -6.21 20.68 -12.50
N LEU A 352 -4.89 20.51 -12.58
CA LEU A 352 -4.16 19.29 -12.23
C LEU A 352 -3.01 19.63 -11.26
N ARG A 353 -2.58 18.64 -10.49
CA ARG A 353 -1.44 18.73 -9.58
C ARG A 353 -0.48 17.56 -9.81
N THR A 354 0.75 17.83 -10.22
CA THR A 354 1.81 16.80 -10.23
C THR A 354 2.44 16.69 -8.85
N THR A 355 2.83 15.48 -8.44
CA THR A 355 3.37 15.26 -7.09
C THR A 355 4.87 15.03 -7.09
N HIS A 356 5.51 15.31 -5.94
CA HIS A 356 6.92 15.01 -5.71
C HIS A 356 7.20 13.50 -5.52
N GLU A 357 6.14 12.69 -5.43
CA GLU A 357 6.17 11.22 -5.42
C GLU A 357 5.80 10.60 -6.78
N GLN A 358 5.98 11.36 -7.86
CA GLN A 358 5.76 10.91 -9.24
C GLN A 358 4.30 10.61 -9.62
N GLY A 359 3.33 11.09 -8.86
CA GLY A 359 1.89 10.98 -9.14
C GLY A 359 1.28 12.22 -9.78
N ILE A 360 -0.03 12.18 -10.02
CA ILE A 360 -0.82 13.33 -10.49
C ILE A 360 -2.21 13.32 -9.84
N ALA A 361 -2.82 14.49 -9.66
CA ALA A 361 -4.16 14.61 -9.15
C ALA A 361 -5.02 15.56 -10.00
N VAL A 362 -6.32 15.28 -10.03
CA VAL A 362 -7.35 16.16 -10.58
C VAL A 362 -8.06 16.83 -9.42
N ILE A 363 -8.17 18.15 -9.43
CA ILE A 363 -8.69 18.91 -8.28
C ILE A 363 -10.04 19.56 -8.60
N ASN A 364 -10.71 20.00 -7.53
CA ASN A 364 -11.96 20.78 -7.58
C ASN A 364 -13.12 20.00 -8.21
N ILE A 365 -13.20 18.69 -7.93
CA ILE A 365 -14.28 17.82 -8.39
C ILE A 365 -15.47 17.94 -7.43
N PRO A 366 -16.66 18.38 -7.87
CA PRO A 366 -17.85 18.40 -7.03
C PRO A 366 -18.23 17.00 -6.52
N THR A 367 -18.73 16.91 -5.27
CA THR A 367 -19.12 15.64 -4.62
C THR A 367 -19.97 14.73 -5.50
N GLY A 368 -20.92 15.28 -6.25
CA GLY A 368 -21.81 14.52 -7.13
C GLY A 368 -21.12 13.82 -8.31
N PHE A 369 -19.88 14.21 -8.64
CA PHE A 369 -19.15 13.69 -9.80
C PHE A 369 -17.99 12.75 -9.44
N LYS A 370 -17.72 12.46 -8.16
CA LYS A 370 -16.61 11.58 -7.74
C LYS A 370 -16.61 10.23 -8.47
N ASN A 371 -17.75 9.55 -8.47
CA ASN A 371 -17.86 8.22 -9.09
C ASN A 371 -17.72 8.29 -10.62
N ALA A 372 -18.22 9.35 -11.25
CA ALA A 372 -18.09 9.54 -12.69
C ALA A 372 -16.64 9.85 -13.08
N ALA A 373 -15.95 10.69 -12.31
CA ALA A 373 -14.53 10.99 -12.49
C ALA A 373 -13.65 9.74 -12.29
N ALA A 374 -13.90 8.94 -11.25
CA ALA A 374 -13.20 7.66 -11.06
C ALA A 374 -13.43 6.69 -12.22
N THR A 375 -14.67 6.63 -12.75
CA THR A 375 -15.02 5.78 -13.89
C THR A 375 -14.25 6.18 -15.14
N ASP A 376 -14.20 7.48 -15.45
CA ASP A 376 -13.46 7.99 -16.60
C ASP A 376 -11.94 7.79 -16.43
N ALA A 377 -11.40 7.92 -15.21
CA ALA A 377 -10.00 7.61 -14.93
C ALA A 377 -9.69 6.11 -15.13
N ALA A 378 -10.59 5.23 -14.66
CA ALA A 378 -10.46 3.78 -14.84
C ALA A 378 -10.49 3.39 -16.33
N ALA A 379 -11.29 4.07 -17.16
CA ALA A 379 -11.29 3.87 -18.61
C ALA A 379 -9.95 4.21 -19.28
N LEU A 380 -9.09 5.01 -18.63
CA LEU A 380 -7.71 5.30 -19.06
C LEU A 380 -6.68 4.31 -18.48
N GLY A 381 -7.13 3.27 -17.76
CA GLY A 381 -6.27 2.35 -17.03
C GLY A 381 -5.59 2.99 -15.82
N LEU A 382 -6.17 4.06 -15.25
CA LEU A 382 -5.65 4.76 -14.09
C LEU A 382 -6.54 4.48 -12.87
N THR A 383 -5.94 4.45 -11.68
CA THR A 383 -6.65 4.12 -10.45
C THR A 383 -6.39 5.11 -9.33
N VAL A 384 -7.44 5.35 -8.55
CA VAL A 384 -7.38 6.06 -7.25
C VAL A 384 -7.25 5.07 -6.08
N GLN A 385 -7.30 3.78 -6.37
CA GLN A 385 -7.07 2.67 -5.44
C GLN A 385 -5.86 1.89 -5.93
N ALA A 386 -4.68 2.33 -5.52
CA ALA A 386 -3.43 1.61 -5.80
C ALA A 386 -3.10 0.64 -4.67
N ASP A 387 -2.50 -0.48 -5.03
CA ASP A 387 -2.00 -1.41 -4.02
C ASP A 387 -0.72 -0.88 -3.36
N PRO A 388 -0.30 -1.45 -2.21
CA PRO A 388 0.86 -0.96 -1.47
C PRO A 388 2.16 -0.91 -2.26
N PHE A 389 2.38 -1.74 -3.28
CA PHE A 389 3.60 -1.63 -4.09
C PHE A 389 3.59 -0.41 -5.00
N GLU A 390 2.45 -0.10 -5.62
CA GLU A 390 2.35 1.10 -6.47
C GLU A 390 2.49 2.39 -5.65
N LEU A 391 1.92 2.41 -4.44
CA LEU A 391 2.01 3.55 -3.53
C LEU A 391 3.41 3.77 -2.97
N ASN A 392 4.09 2.69 -2.58
CA ASN A 392 5.33 2.77 -1.79
C ASN A 392 6.59 2.56 -2.63
N THR A 393 6.52 2.59 -3.96
CA THR A 393 7.69 2.43 -4.82
C THR A 393 7.94 3.62 -5.71
N MET A 394 9.21 4.02 -5.79
CA MET A 394 9.67 5.06 -6.71
C MET A 394 10.89 4.62 -7.50
N ALA A 395 10.97 5.04 -8.75
CA ALA A 395 12.10 4.71 -9.61
C ALA A 395 12.50 5.89 -10.49
N CYS A 396 13.82 6.08 -10.64
CA CYS A 396 14.34 7.08 -11.55
C CYS A 396 14.21 6.62 -13.01
N THR A 397 14.68 7.44 -13.96
CA THR A 397 14.66 7.06 -15.38
C THR A 397 15.50 5.83 -15.71
N GLY A 398 16.59 5.57 -14.97
CA GLY A 398 17.45 4.40 -15.19
C GLY A 398 18.22 4.42 -16.51
N SER A 399 18.96 3.34 -16.78
CA SER A 399 19.77 3.17 -17.99
C SER A 399 18.94 3.08 -19.28
N GLN A 400 17.61 2.99 -19.20
CA GLN A 400 16.73 3.08 -20.36
C GLN A 400 16.97 4.37 -21.16
N PHE A 401 17.08 5.53 -20.50
CA PHE A 401 17.37 6.80 -21.18
C PHE A 401 18.53 7.60 -20.53
N CYS A 402 18.83 7.39 -19.25
CA CYS A 402 19.78 8.24 -18.54
C CYS A 402 21.24 7.93 -18.90
N ASN A 403 21.99 8.95 -19.33
CA ASN A 403 23.39 8.79 -19.74
C ASN A 403 24.33 8.36 -18.59
N ILE A 404 24.01 8.71 -17.34
CA ILE A 404 24.86 8.43 -16.18
C ILE A 404 24.39 7.22 -15.38
N ALA A 405 23.23 6.67 -15.70
CA ALA A 405 22.75 5.47 -15.03
C ALA A 405 23.64 4.28 -15.41
N VAL A 406 24.01 3.50 -14.40
CA VAL A 406 24.77 2.26 -14.57
C VAL A 406 23.85 1.04 -14.59
N THR A 407 22.62 1.17 -14.11
CA THR A 407 21.61 0.09 -14.06
C THR A 407 20.26 0.62 -14.56
N GLU A 408 19.44 -0.24 -15.17
CA GLU A 408 18.03 0.07 -15.48
C GLU A 408 17.24 0.22 -14.17
N THR A 409 16.11 0.95 -14.14
CA THR A 409 15.33 1.07 -12.91
C THR A 409 13.83 0.91 -13.05
N LYS A 410 13.16 1.49 -14.04
CA LYS A 410 11.69 1.42 -14.07
C LYS A 410 11.21 0.01 -14.45
N GLY A 411 11.90 -0.63 -15.39
CA GLY A 411 11.64 -2.03 -15.75
C GLY A 411 12.00 -2.99 -14.62
N HIS A 412 13.18 -2.82 -14.01
CA HIS A 412 13.62 -3.66 -12.89
C HIS A 412 12.72 -3.51 -11.66
N MET A 413 12.28 -2.29 -11.33
CA MET A 413 11.33 -2.08 -10.23
C MET A 413 9.99 -2.74 -10.53
N PHE A 414 9.46 -2.60 -11.75
CA PHE A 414 8.23 -3.29 -12.15
C PHE A 414 8.36 -4.82 -12.00
N GLN A 415 9.47 -5.40 -12.46
CA GLN A 415 9.72 -6.84 -12.31
C GLN A 415 9.87 -7.26 -10.83
N LEU A 416 10.51 -6.43 -10.00
CA LEU A 416 10.62 -6.67 -8.57
C LEU A 416 9.24 -6.70 -7.92
N ILE A 417 8.41 -5.69 -8.18
CA ILE A 417 7.02 -5.61 -7.69
C ILE A 417 6.25 -6.87 -8.06
N GLU A 418 6.28 -7.28 -9.34
CA GLU A 418 5.57 -8.48 -9.79
C GLU A 418 6.04 -9.76 -9.08
N LYS A 419 7.35 -9.90 -8.86
CA LYS A 419 7.90 -11.05 -8.14
C LYS A 419 7.51 -11.04 -6.66
N LEU A 420 7.54 -9.88 -6.00
CA LEU A 420 7.14 -9.75 -4.60
C LEU A 420 5.62 -9.96 -4.40
N ARG A 421 4.79 -9.48 -5.35
CA ARG A 421 3.35 -9.76 -5.39
C ARG A 421 3.05 -11.25 -5.49
N LYS A 422 3.76 -11.98 -6.37
CA LYS A 422 3.63 -13.44 -6.51
C LYS A 422 4.02 -14.21 -5.25
N ARG A 423 4.88 -13.63 -4.41
CA ARG A 423 5.27 -14.17 -3.11
C ARG A 423 4.33 -13.75 -1.98
N ALA A 424 3.26 -13.03 -2.31
CA ALA A 424 2.30 -12.48 -1.35
C ALA A 424 2.91 -11.55 -0.29
N LEU A 425 4.12 -11.00 -0.52
CA LEU A 425 4.77 -10.08 0.41
C LEU A 425 3.91 -8.82 0.60
N LYS A 426 3.77 -8.38 1.84
CA LYS A 426 3.04 -7.15 2.20
C LYS A 426 4.01 -6.09 2.72
N LEU A 427 3.95 -4.90 2.14
CA LEU A 427 4.83 -3.81 2.55
C LEU A 427 4.34 -3.05 3.79
N HIS A 428 3.03 -3.01 4.07
CA HIS A 428 2.43 -2.19 5.16
C HIS A 428 3.11 -0.82 5.36
N GLY A 429 3.29 -0.06 4.28
CA GLY A 429 3.90 1.28 4.31
C GLY A 429 5.42 1.33 4.14
N ILE A 430 6.12 0.19 4.08
CA ILE A 430 7.57 0.12 3.78
C ILE A 430 7.83 0.62 2.36
N ARG A 431 8.67 1.66 2.22
CA ARG A 431 8.98 2.27 0.92
C ARG A 431 10.24 1.73 0.28
N ILE A 432 10.17 1.48 -1.03
CA ILE A 432 11.31 0.99 -1.82
C ILE A 432 11.62 1.98 -2.94
N HIS A 433 12.81 2.57 -2.90
CA HIS A 433 13.22 3.55 -3.91
C HIS A 433 14.43 3.06 -4.71
N MET A 434 14.32 3.10 -6.04
CA MET A 434 15.34 2.58 -6.96
C MET A 434 15.96 3.67 -7.83
N SER A 435 17.26 3.89 -7.66
CA SER A 435 18.06 4.83 -8.45
C SER A 435 19.14 4.12 -9.24
N GLY A 436 19.27 4.39 -10.54
CA GLY A 436 20.22 3.67 -11.41
C GLY A 436 21.67 4.11 -11.26
N CYS A 437 21.98 5.05 -10.37
CA CYS A 437 23.33 5.50 -10.05
C CYS A 437 23.38 6.24 -8.69
N PRO A 438 24.58 6.58 -8.18
CA PRO A 438 24.77 7.32 -6.93
C PRO A 438 24.20 8.76 -6.91
N SER A 439 23.60 9.27 -7.99
CA SER A 439 22.98 10.61 -7.98
C SER A 439 21.67 10.66 -7.19
N SER A 440 21.08 9.50 -6.86
CA SER A 440 19.86 9.36 -6.06
C SER A 440 18.67 10.21 -6.54
N CYS A 441 18.39 10.17 -7.84
CA CYS A 441 17.25 10.92 -8.40
C CYS A 441 15.90 10.42 -7.84
N ALA A 442 15.80 9.16 -7.44
CA ALA A 442 14.64 8.59 -6.75
C ALA A 442 14.79 8.56 -5.22
N GLN A 443 15.78 9.26 -4.66
CA GLN A 443 15.90 9.45 -3.19
C GLN A 443 16.06 8.13 -2.42
N HIS A 444 16.96 7.26 -2.88
CA HIS A 444 17.14 5.95 -2.25
C HIS A 444 17.72 6.04 -0.83
N PHE A 445 18.38 7.14 -0.44
CA PHE A 445 18.88 7.28 0.93
C PHE A 445 17.80 7.65 1.94
N THR A 446 16.61 8.10 1.52
CA THR A 446 15.50 8.45 2.44
C THR A 446 14.28 7.55 2.22
N ALA A 447 14.54 6.31 1.80
CA ALA A 447 13.57 5.24 1.71
C ALA A 447 13.87 4.20 2.79
N ASP A 448 12.84 3.49 3.22
CA ASP A 448 13.00 2.35 4.13
C ASP A 448 13.96 1.33 3.53
N ILE A 449 13.78 1.05 2.23
CA ILE A 449 14.66 0.21 1.39
C ILE A 449 15.16 1.02 0.19
N GLY A 450 16.42 1.42 0.23
CA GLY A 450 17.12 2.14 -0.82
C GLY A 450 17.90 1.23 -1.76
N LEU A 451 17.70 1.35 -3.07
CA LEU A 451 18.42 0.59 -4.09
C LEU A 451 19.25 1.52 -4.99
N LYS A 452 20.59 1.42 -4.89
CA LYS A 452 21.55 2.22 -5.68
C LYS A 452 22.22 1.36 -6.74
N GLY A 453 21.95 1.63 -8.02
CA GLY A 453 22.47 0.88 -9.15
C GLY A 453 24.00 0.86 -9.21
N VAL A 454 24.54 -0.34 -9.42
CA VAL A 454 25.97 -0.65 -9.60
C VAL A 454 26.18 -1.72 -10.67
N ARG A 455 27.42 -1.88 -11.13
CA ARG A 455 27.83 -3.01 -11.98
C ARG A 455 28.46 -4.08 -11.10
N VAL A 456 28.03 -5.32 -11.30
CA VAL A 456 28.43 -6.44 -10.46
C VAL A 456 29.18 -7.46 -11.29
N ARG A 457 30.35 -7.91 -10.84
CA ARG A 457 31.15 -8.92 -11.54
C ARG A 457 30.70 -10.33 -11.10
N ARG A 458 30.43 -11.20 -12.07
CA ARG A 458 30.10 -12.63 -11.88
C ARG A 458 30.99 -13.48 -12.78
N LEU A 459 31.00 -14.80 -12.57
CA LEU A 459 31.78 -15.76 -13.36
C LEU A 459 31.50 -15.66 -14.88
N ILE A 460 30.24 -15.41 -15.25
CA ILE A 460 29.78 -15.29 -16.63
C ILE A 460 29.82 -13.85 -17.19
N GLY A 461 30.46 -12.91 -16.49
CA GLY A 461 30.62 -11.52 -16.92
C GLY A 461 30.06 -10.48 -15.96
N THR A 462 30.01 -9.22 -16.42
CA THR A 462 29.47 -8.09 -15.65
C THR A 462 27.95 -8.00 -15.83
N ARG A 463 27.21 -8.03 -14.72
CA ARG A 463 25.75 -7.89 -14.67
C ARG A 463 25.35 -6.57 -14.01
N GLU A 464 24.09 -6.21 -14.15
CA GLU A 464 23.49 -5.12 -13.41
C GLU A 464 23.15 -5.57 -11.98
N GLY A 465 23.27 -4.65 -11.03
CA GLY A 465 22.95 -4.91 -9.63
C GLY A 465 22.74 -3.63 -8.85
N PHE A 466 22.59 -3.78 -7.53
CA PHE A 466 22.28 -2.70 -6.61
C PHE A 466 23.04 -2.85 -5.29
N ASP A 467 23.52 -1.73 -4.77
CA ASP A 467 23.82 -1.59 -3.34
C ASP A 467 22.51 -1.27 -2.61
N VAL A 468 22.27 -1.96 -1.51
CA VAL A 468 21.04 -1.90 -0.70
C VAL A 468 21.32 -1.12 0.58
N PHE A 469 20.46 -0.16 0.86
CA PHE A 469 20.48 0.69 2.05
C PHE A 469 19.18 0.48 2.83
N LEU A 470 19.25 0.43 4.16
CA LEU A 470 18.09 0.25 5.04
C LEU A 470 18.05 1.33 6.13
N GLY A 471 16.87 1.61 6.69
CA GLY A 471 16.74 2.50 7.84
C GLY A 471 16.76 3.99 7.51
N GLY A 472 16.37 4.36 6.28
CA GLY A 472 16.19 5.74 5.83
C GLY A 472 14.72 6.14 5.76
N GLY A 473 14.40 7.42 5.90
CA GLY A 473 13.00 7.89 5.98
C GLY A 473 12.64 8.35 7.39
N LEU A 474 11.39 8.12 7.80
CA LEU A 474 10.84 8.59 9.08
C LEU A 474 11.00 7.53 10.19
N ALA A 475 11.71 7.89 11.25
CA ALA A 475 11.84 7.08 12.47
C ALA A 475 11.88 8.00 13.71
N GLY A 476 10.79 8.76 13.92
CA GLY A 476 10.72 9.85 14.90
C GLY A 476 11.46 11.13 14.46
N GLN A 477 12.48 10.98 13.61
CA GLN A 477 13.16 12.04 12.86
C GLN A 477 13.43 11.58 11.42
N VAL A 478 13.88 12.48 10.55
CA VAL A 478 14.33 12.10 9.21
C VAL A 478 15.74 11.52 9.28
N HIS A 479 15.93 10.36 8.66
CA HIS A 479 17.22 9.68 8.61
C HIS A 479 17.66 9.28 7.20
N MET A 480 18.97 9.27 7.00
CA MET A 480 19.59 8.64 5.84
C MET A 480 19.78 7.14 6.10
N GLY A 481 19.48 6.32 5.11
CA GLY A 481 19.65 4.88 5.12
C GLY A 481 21.12 4.49 5.23
N LEU A 482 21.36 3.42 5.98
CA LEU A 482 22.67 2.85 6.22
C LEU A 482 22.94 1.74 5.22
N PRO A 483 24.19 1.58 4.74
CA PRO A 483 24.53 0.49 3.84
C PRO A 483 24.26 -0.86 4.51
N TYR A 484 23.53 -1.73 3.84
CA TYR A 484 23.22 -3.09 4.31
C TYR A 484 23.97 -4.15 3.51
N LYS A 485 23.83 -4.14 2.18
CA LYS A 485 24.48 -5.13 1.30
C LYS A 485 24.89 -4.50 -0.02
N LEU A 486 26.15 -4.68 -0.42
CA LEU A 486 26.70 -4.08 -1.65
C LEU A 486 26.75 -5.11 -2.79
N GLY A 487 26.58 -4.65 -4.03
CA GLY A 487 26.77 -5.49 -5.22
C GLY A 487 25.78 -6.66 -5.36
N VAL A 488 24.53 -6.47 -4.94
CA VAL A 488 23.45 -7.46 -5.06
C VAL A 488 23.03 -7.57 -6.52
N ASP A 489 23.03 -8.78 -7.08
CA ASP A 489 22.56 -9.01 -8.45
C ASP A 489 21.04 -8.74 -8.53
N VAL A 490 20.57 -8.17 -9.65
CA VAL A 490 19.13 -7.89 -9.84
C VAL A 490 18.26 -9.12 -9.57
N ASP A 491 18.71 -10.32 -9.94
CA ASP A 491 17.93 -11.55 -9.75
C ASP A 491 17.81 -11.97 -8.28
N GLN A 492 18.71 -11.49 -7.42
CA GLN A 492 18.72 -11.78 -5.98
C GLN A 492 17.86 -10.81 -5.18
N LEU A 493 17.48 -9.66 -5.76
CA LEU A 493 16.70 -8.63 -5.06
C LEU A 493 15.37 -9.13 -4.48
N PRO A 494 14.55 -9.95 -5.19
CA PRO A 494 13.27 -10.40 -4.64
C PRO A 494 13.43 -11.17 -3.33
N ASN A 495 14.40 -12.11 -3.28
CA ASN A 495 14.69 -12.86 -2.05
C ASN A 495 15.18 -11.93 -0.95
N LEU A 496 16.16 -11.06 -1.27
CA LEU A 496 16.74 -10.18 -0.27
C LEU A 496 15.71 -9.21 0.35
N VAL A 497 14.83 -8.64 -0.48
CA VAL A 497 13.79 -7.72 0.00
C VAL A 497 12.77 -8.48 0.84
N GLU A 498 12.35 -9.67 0.42
CA GLU A 498 11.47 -10.53 1.21
C GLU A 498 12.08 -10.90 2.57
N ASP A 499 13.34 -11.33 2.61
CA ASP A 499 14.05 -11.67 3.84
C ASP A 499 14.13 -10.47 4.80
N VAL A 500 14.47 -9.29 4.27
CA VAL A 500 14.57 -8.05 5.04
C VAL A 500 13.22 -7.61 5.61
N VAL A 501 12.16 -7.74 4.83
CA VAL A 501 10.80 -7.36 5.25
C VAL A 501 10.24 -8.36 6.25
N ASN A 502 10.38 -9.67 5.99
CA ASN A 502 9.92 -10.71 6.89
C ASN A 502 10.68 -10.67 8.22
N GLU A 503 11.99 -10.42 8.20
CA GLU A 503 12.76 -10.30 9.43
C GLU A 503 12.24 -9.16 10.32
N PHE A 504 11.93 -8.00 9.73
CA PHE A 504 11.32 -6.90 10.46
C PHE A 504 10.00 -7.36 11.11
N TYR A 505 9.07 -7.94 10.34
CA TYR A 505 7.79 -8.37 10.91
C TYR A 505 7.93 -9.44 11.99
N LEU A 506 8.90 -10.35 11.87
CA LEU A 506 9.14 -11.42 12.85
C LEU A 506 9.82 -10.94 14.14
N LYS A 507 10.60 -9.85 14.09
CA LYS A 507 11.52 -9.47 15.18
C LYS A 507 11.34 -8.06 15.74
N HIS A 508 10.55 -7.20 15.10
CA HIS A 508 10.32 -5.84 15.58
C HIS A 508 9.57 -5.81 16.92
N ARG A 509 9.78 -4.76 17.69
CA ARG A 509 9.01 -4.48 18.91
C ARG A 509 7.73 -3.72 18.55
N SER A 510 6.69 -3.83 19.36
CA SER A 510 5.43 -3.09 19.14
C SER A 510 5.69 -1.58 19.01
N GLY A 511 5.07 -0.95 18.00
CA GLY A 511 5.21 0.48 17.69
C GLY A 511 6.53 0.89 17.03
N GLN A 512 7.46 -0.05 16.78
CA GLN A 512 8.73 0.25 16.11
C GLN A 512 8.53 0.29 14.59
N THR A 513 8.90 1.41 13.94
CA THR A 513 8.86 1.50 12.47
C THR A 513 9.96 0.65 11.82
N PHE A 514 9.77 0.26 10.55
CA PHE A 514 10.77 -0.47 9.78
C PHE A 514 12.12 0.25 9.78
N SER A 515 12.09 1.57 9.55
CA SER A 515 13.28 2.40 9.56
C SER A 515 13.99 2.39 10.91
N ALA A 516 13.25 2.53 12.01
CA ALA A 516 13.81 2.51 13.37
C ALA A 516 14.47 1.16 13.68
N TYR A 517 13.81 0.04 13.33
CA TYR A 517 14.32 -1.31 13.56
C TYR A 517 15.66 -1.56 12.85
N TRP A 518 15.70 -1.33 11.54
CA TRP A 518 16.93 -1.57 10.76
C TRP A 518 18.04 -0.61 11.12
N ARG A 519 17.71 0.63 11.49
CA ARG A 519 18.70 1.59 11.96
C ARG A 519 19.33 1.14 13.28
N GLU A 520 18.54 0.78 14.28
CA GLU A 520 19.05 0.26 15.56
C GLU A 520 19.94 -0.96 15.34
N LYS A 521 19.48 -1.90 14.50
CA LYS A 521 20.22 -3.13 14.20
C LYS A 521 21.55 -2.87 13.49
N LEU A 522 21.57 -1.95 12.52
CA LEU A 522 22.78 -1.63 11.76
C LEU A 522 23.74 -0.71 12.51
N GLN A 523 23.24 0.19 13.36
CA GLN A 523 24.07 1.04 14.23
C GLN A 523 24.66 0.25 15.40
N ALA A 524 23.90 -0.70 15.97
CA ALA A 524 24.45 -1.66 16.93
C ALA A 524 25.55 -2.54 16.33
N ALA A 525 25.63 -2.62 14.99
CA ALA A 525 26.69 -3.31 14.27
C ALA A 525 27.96 -2.46 14.04
N GLU A 526 28.04 -1.19 14.47
CA GLU A 526 29.24 -0.34 14.30
C GLU A 526 30.19 -0.37 15.52
N ALA A 527 30.90 -1.49 15.67
CA ALA A 527 32.25 -1.52 16.22
C ALA A 527 33.08 -2.68 15.62
N ALA A 528 33.09 -2.83 14.30
CA ALA A 528 34.14 -3.61 13.62
C ALA A 528 34.33 -3.12 12.18
N LYS A 529 35.50 -2.53 11.90
CA LYS A 529 36.05 -2.52 10.54
C LYS A 529 36.44 -3.96 10.22
N VAL A 530 35.77 -4.57 9.25
CA VAL A 530 36.24 -5.83 8.67
C VAL A 530 37.50 -5.52 7.88
N GLY A 531 38.65 -5.91 8.42
CA GLY A 531 39.90 -5.99 7.66
C GLY A 531 39.81 -7.14 6.66
N ASP A 532 40.60 -7.07 5.59
CA ASP A 532 40.60 -8.00 4.45
C ASP A 532 40.93 -9.49 4.79
N GLU A 533 40.99 -9.88 6.07
CA GLU A 533 41.45 -11.20 6.52
C GLU A 533 40.44 -12.03 7.33
N GLU A 534 39.23 -11.56 7.63
CA GLU A 534 38.23 -12.38 8.36
C GLU A 534 36.94 -12.63 7.57
N TYR A 535 37.06 -13.41 6.51
CA TYR A 535 35.96 -14.24 5.99
C TYR A 535 36.33 -15.72 6.24
N LYS A 536 35.86 -16.30 7.34
CA LYS A 536 35.93 -17.75 7.55
C LYS A 536 34.72 -18.41 6.89
N VAL A 537 34.98 -19.10 5.77
CA VAL A 537 33.98 -19.89 5.06
C VAL A 537 33.58 -21.08 5.94
N PRO A 538 32.28 -21.33 6.20
CA PRO A 538 31.85 -22.49 6.97
C PRO A 538 32.37 -23.80 6.35
N VAL A 539 32.82 -24.72 7.21
CA VAL A 539 33.33 -26.03 6.79
C VAL A 539 32.27 -27.09 7.07
N TRP A 540 31.91 -27.81 6.02
CA TRP A 540 30.97 -28.92 6.06
C TRP A 540 31.73 -30.23 5.87
N LEU A 541 31.51 -31.20 6.75
CA LEU A 541 32.07 -32.53 6.68
C LEU A 541 31.02 -33.50 6.13
N CYS A 542 31.30 -34.16 5.01
CA CYS A 542 30.48 -35.28 4.57
C CYS A 542 30.71 -36.48 5.49
N GLU A 543 29.78 -36.78 6.37
CA GLU A 543 29.87 -37.88 7.35
C GLU A 543 29.96 -39.27 6.68
N ALA A 544 29.60 -39.36 5.39
CA ALA A 544 29.68 -40.60 4.64
C ALA A 544 31.11 -40.92 4.14
N CYS A 545 32.01 -39.94 4.02
CA CYS A 545 33.35 -40.16 3.46
C CYS A 545 34.42 -39.15 3.92
N ASP A 546 34.13 -38.38 4.96
CA ASP A 546 34.97 -37.31 5.52
C ASP A 546 35.43 -36.22 4.51
N PHE A 547 34.67 -36.02 3.44
CA PHE A 547 34.97 -34.96 2.49
C PHE A 547 34.61 -33.59 3.07
N HIS A 548 35.58 -32.67 3.12
CA HIS A 548 35.37 -31.31 3.63
C HIS A 548 35.00 -30.35 2.49
N HIS A 549 33.90 -29.61 2.67
CA HIS A 549 33.46 -28.57 1.76
C HIS A 549 33.46 -27.21 2.46
N ASN A 550 34.16 -26.24 1.89
CA ASN A 550 34.16 -24.86 2.37
C ASN A 550 33.15 -24.05 1.57
N GLY A 551 32.04 -23.67 2.17
CA GLY A 551 30.97 -22.90 1.53
C GLY A 551 29.88 -22.52 2.52
N GLU A 552 29.05 -21.53 2.19
CA GLU A 552 27.87 -21.22 3.01
C GLU A 552 26.93 -22.43 3.16
N ASP A 553 26.92 -23.30 2.14
CA ASP A 553 26.08 -24.50 2.05
C ASP A 553 26.87 -25.69 1.47
N PRO A 554 26.61 -26.96 1.87
CA PRO A 554 27.23 -28.11 1.25
C PRO A 554 26.62 -28.41 -0.13
N PRO A 555 27.39 -29.02 -1.05
CA PRO A 555 26.89 -29.37 -2.38
C PRO A 555 25.76 -30.42 -2.30
N VAL A 556 24.87 -30.41 -3.31
CA VAL A 556 23.70 -31.33 -3.39
C VAL A 556 24.12 -32.80 -3.30
N PHE A 557 25.28 -33.12 -3.86
CA PHE A 557 25.95 -34.41 -3.72
C PHE A 557 27.40 -34.18 -3.30
N CYS A 558 27.90 -35.06 -2.44
CA CYS A 558 29.31 -35.10 -2.06
C CYS A 558 30.15 -35.37 -3.32
N PRO A 559 31.11 -34.49 -3.67
CA PRO A 559 31.95 -34.70 -4.85
C PRO A 559 32.80 -35.97 -4.78
N SER A 560 33.07 -36.47 -3.57
CA SER A 560 33.90 -37.65 -3.33
C SER A 560 33.11 -38.95 -3.41
N CYS A 561 31.96 -39.04 -2.71
CA CYS A 561 31.20 -40.29 -2.60
C CYS A 561 29.81 -40.25 -3.25
N ALA A 562 29.44 -39.13 -3.86
CA ALA A 562 28.09 -38.85 -4.38
C ALA A 562 26.96 -38.94 -3.33
N GLY A 563 27.28 -38.95 -2.03
CA GLY A 563 26.31 -38.93 -0.95
C GLY A 563 25.46 -37.66 -0.95
N LEU A 564 24.18 -37.76 -0.67
CA LEU A 564 23.25 -36.63 -0.68
C LEU A 564 23.64 -35.57 0.36
N ARG A 565 23.34 -34.30 0.07
CA ARG A 565 23.60 -33.11 0.90
C ARG A 565 23.26 -33.28 2.38
N ARG A 566 22.21 -34.05 2.71
CA ARG A 566 21.80 -34.35 4.09
C ARG A 566 22.88 -35.05 4.92
N ASN A 567 23.88 -35.66 4.28
CA ASN A 567 25.00 -36.34 4.93
C ASN A 567 26.18 -35.40 5.19
N PHE A 568 26.02 -34.08 5.06
CA PHE A 568 27.03 -33.09 5.43
C PHE A 568 26.69 -32.49 6.80
N ALA A 569 27.57 -32.68 7.78
CA ALA A 569 27.52 -32.03 9.08
C ALA A 569 28.36 -30.75 9.07
N ARG A 570 27.86 -29.67 9.66
CA ARG A 570 28.64 -28.44 9.83
C ARG A 570 29.59 -28.63 11.01
N LEU A 571 30.87 -28.38 10.80
CA LEU A 571 31.84 -28.38 11.89
C LEU A 571 31.76 -27.02 12.61
N GLU A 572 31.19 -27.01 13.81
CA GLU A 572 31.19 -25.84 14.71
C GLU A 572 32.30 -25.98 15.76
N ASP A 573 32.91 -24.85 16.13
CA ASP A 573 34.00 -24.80 17.11
C ASP A 573 33.48 -25.28 18.48
N GLY A 574 33.98 -26.44 18.93
CA GLY A 574 33.30 -27.27 19.92
C GLY A 574 33.33 -26.80 21.37
N THR A 575 32.29 -27.19 22.12
CA THR A 575 32.39 -27.68 23.51
C THR A 575 31.38 -28.80 23.72
N SER A 576 31.79 -29.85 24.44
CA SER A 576 31.08 -31.11 24.68
C SER A 576 30.27 -31.06 25.98
N ASP A 577 29.18 -31.83 26.08
CA ASP A 577 29.15 -33.04 26.90
C ASP A 577 27.80 -33.78 26.90
N ALA A 578 27.95 -35.10 26.73
CA ALA A 578 27.23 -36.25 27.30
C ALA A 578 25.69 -36.40 27.21
N ALA A 579 25.33 -37.54 26.61
CA ALA A 579 24.00 -38.14 26.52
C ALA A 579 23.57 -38.88 27.78
N GLU A 580 22.25 -39.08 27.96
CA GLU A 580 21.70 -40.27 28.63
C GLU A 580 20.25 -40.56 28.19
N ALA A 581 19.95 -41.84 27.98
CA ALA A 581 18.61 -42.40 27.73
C ALA A 581 17.82 -42.52 29.05
N VAL A 582 16.48 -42.70 29.10
CA VAL A 582 15.81 -44.02 29.16
C VAL A 582 14.28 -43.85 29.42
N SER A 583 13.48 -44.70 28.74
CA SER A 583 12.13 -45.30 28.97
C SER A 583 10.96 -44.67 29.76
N GLU A 584 9.77 -44.98 29.22
CA GLU A 584 8.40 -44.81 29.74
C GLU A 584 8.12 -45.40 31.13
N GLY A 585 7.25 -44.71 31.88
CA GLY A 585 6.55 -45.21 33.06
C GLY A 585 5.49 -44.21 33.52
N ASP A 586 4.22 -44.64 33.50
CA ASP A 586 3.06 -43.89 34.00
C ASP A 586 3.32 -43.38 35.43
N SER A 587 3.38 -42.06 35.56
CA SER A 587 3.43 -41.36 36.84
C SER A 587 2.57 -40.11 36.74
N LEU A 588 1.90 -39.78 37.84
CA LEU A 588 1.08 -38.58 37.98
C LEU A 588 1.89 -37.34 37.54
N PRO A 589 1.24 -36.34 36.89
CA PRO A 589 1.96 -35.22 36.31
C PRO A 589 2.79 -34.49 37.37
N PRO A 590 4.05 -34.12 37.08
CA PRO A 590 4.92 -33.50 38.05
C PRO A 590 4.34 -32.15 38.49
N VAL A 591 4.20 -31.98 39.81
CA VAL A 591 3.87 -30.69 40.41
C VAL A 591 5.10 -29.80 40.26
N ARG A 592 4.96 -28.68 39.56
CA ARG A 592 6.03 -27.70 39.33
C ARG A 592 5.86 -26.51 40.26
N ASP A 593 6.97 -26.02 40.81
CA ASP A 593 6.99 -24.86 41.72
C ASP A 593 7.22 -23.52 40.97
N ASP A 594 7.27 -23.54 39.64
CA ASP A 594 7.56 -22.39 38.76
C ASP A 594 6.31 -21.74 38.13
N GLY A 595 5.12 -22.20 38.53
CA GLY A 595 3.83 -21.68 38.07
C GLY A 595 3.28 -22.32 36.79
N PHE A 596 3.99 -23.28 36.18
CA PHE A 596 3.48 -24.06 35.06
C PHE A 596 2.63 -25.25 35.54
N LEU A 597 1.41 -25.37 35.02
CA LEU A 597 0.46 -26.41 35.36
C LEU A 597 0.29 -27.39 34.20
N PHE A 598 0.12 -28.67 34.52
CA PHE A 598 -0.07 -29.71 33.51
C PHE A 598 -1.38 -29.48 32.72
N ALA A 599 -1.29 -29.57 31.39
CA ALA A 599 -2.41 -29.36 30.47
C ALA A 599 -2.78 -30.61 29.66
N ALA A 600 -1.81 -31.28 29.02
CA ALA A 600 -2.04 -32.50 28.24
C ALA A 600 -0.74 -33.29 27.98
N LYS A 601 -0.83 -34.55 27.52
CA LYS A 601 0.34 -35.25 26.97
C LYS A 601 0.64 -34.71 25.58
N ASN A 602 1.91 -34.57 25.22
CA ASN A 602 2.31 -34.06 23.90
C ASN A 602 1.84 -34.99 22.76
N SER A 603 1.61 -36.28 23.03
CA SER A 603 1.03 -37.25 22.09
C SER A 603 -0.39 -36.92 21.66
N ASP A 604 -1.16 -36.19 22.48
CA ASP A 604 -2.60 -36.01 22.29
C ASP A 604 -2.91 -34.84 21.34
N LEU A 605 -1.94 -33.95 21.15
CA LEU A 605 -2.02 -32.82 20.22
C LEU A 605 -1.50 -33.26 18.85
N THR A 606 -2.31 -33.13 17.80
CA THR A 606 -1.94 -33.52 16.42
C THR A 606 -1.59 -32.27 15.59
N SER A 607 -0.62 -32.37 14.68
CA SER A 607 -0.26 -31.25 13.79
C SER A 607 -1.46 -30.87 12.89
N GLY A 608 -1.79 -29.58 12.81
CA GLY A 608 -2.91 -29.06 12.00
C GLY A 608 -4.30 -29.15 12.63
N ALA A 609 -4.43 -29.60 13.88
CA ALA A 609 -5.70 -29.62 14.61
C ALA A 609 -5.53 -29.03 16.02
N GLY A 610 -6.54 -28.29 16.50
CA GLY A 610 -6.58 -27.80 17.87
C GLY A 610 -7.04 -28.87 18.87
N LEU A 611 -6.60 -28.74 20.12
CA LEU A 611 -7.02 -29.58 21.25
C LEU A 611 -7.54 -28.70 22.38
N THR A 612 -8.79 -28.91 22.81
CA THR A 612 -9.34 -28.26 24.01
C THR A 612 -8.83 -28.97 25.27
N VAL A 613 -8.34 -28.22 26.24
CA VAL A 613 -7.86 -28.73 27.54
C VAL A 613 -8.41 -27.90 28.70
N GLU A 614 -8.63 -28.51 29.86
CA GLU A 614 -9.12 -27.82 31.06
C GLU A 614 -8.03 -27.79 32.14
N VAL A 615 -7.68 -26.59 32.63
CA VAL A 615 -6.70 -26.41 33.71
C VAL A 615 -7.27 -25.44 34.75
N GLN A 616 -7.38 -25.90 36.00
CA GLN A 616 -8.00 -25.15 37.11
C GLN A 616 -9.44 -24.65 36.83
N GLY A 617 -10.23 -25.39 36.04
CA GLY A 617 -11.62 -25.04 35.72
C GLY A 617 -11.77 -24.01 34.58
N ILE A 618 -10.70 -23.71 33.86
CA ILE A 618 -10.70 -22.84 32.66
C ILE A 618 -10.34 -23.68 31.44
N GLU A 619 -11.11 -23.54 30.36
CA GLU A 619 -10.85 -24.20 29.08
C GLU A 619 -9.88 -23.38 28.20
N TYR A 620 -8.86 -24.05 27.66
CA TYR A 620 -7.87 -23.50 26.75
C TYR A 620 -7.84 -24.26 25.42
N ALA A 621 -7.41 -23.61 24.35
CA ALA A 621 -7.16 -24.24 23.06
C ALA A 621 -5.65 -24.35 22.79
N LEU A 622 -5.17 -25.58 22.62
CA LEU A 622 -3.79 -25.90 22.26
C LEU A 622 -3.65 -26.14 20.76
N PHE A 623 -2.58 -25.63 20.16
CA PHE A 623 -2.24 -25.83 18.75
C PHE A 623 -0.77 -26.22 18.60
N ARG A 624 -0.46 -27.12 17.67
CA ARG A 624 0.93 -27.41 17.29
C ARG A 624 1.30 -26.61 16.04
N VAL A 625 2.29 -25.73 16.20
CA VAL A 625 2.79 -24.84 15.14
C VAL A 625 4.29 -25.05 15.02
N GLY A 626 4.71 -25.80 14.00
CA GLY A 626 6.09 -26.31 13.88
C GLY A 626 6.45 -27.21 15.06
N ASP A 627 7.62 -26.98 15.65
CA ASP A 627 8.11 -27.73 16.83
C ASP A 627 7.59 -27.17 18.17
N LYS A 628 6.68 -26.17 18.14
CA LYS A 628 6.15 -25.50 19.33
C LYS A 628 4.69 -25.84 19.56
N VAL A 629 4.29 -25.81 20.83
CA VAL A 629 2.88 -25.79 21.24
C VAL A 629 2.50 -24.35 21.53
N ARG A 630 1.28 -23.95 21.16
CA ARG A 630 0.70 -22.64 21.39
C ARG A 630 -0.60 -22.81 22.16
N CYS A 631 -0.92 -21.86 23.04
CA CYS A 631 -2.10 -21.90 23.89
C CYS A 631 -2.79 -20.54 23.90
N ILE A 632 -4.07 -20.53 23.59
CA ILE A 632 -4.94 -19.35 23.65
C ILE A 632 -6.25 -19.70 24.37
N ASP A 633 -7.10 -18.71 24.64
CA ASP A 633 -8.46 -18.97 25.13
C ASP A 633 -9.21 -19.95 24.21
N SER A 634 -9.98 -20.86 24.82
CA SER A 634 -10.76 -21.82 24.03
C SER A 634 -11.91 -21.17 23.28
N ALA A 635 -12.49 -20.09 23.81
CA ALA A 635 -13.71 -19.48 23.28
C ALA A 635 -13.40 -18.24 22.43
N CYS A 636 -13.96 -18.21 21.21
CA CYS A 636 -13.97 -17.03 20.37
C CYS A 636 -14.76 -15.89 21.05
N PRO A 637 -14.22 -14.67 21.16
CA PRO A 637 -14.85 -13.55 21.86
C PRO A 637 -16.10 -13.00 21.16
N HIS A 638 -16.37 -13.44 19.93
CA HIS A 638 -17.61 -13.10 19.22
C HIS A 638 -18.83 -13.82 19.83
N GLU A 639 -18.96 -15.12 19.57
CA GLU A 639 -20.14 -15.94 19.93
C GLU A 639 -19.74 -17.22 20.71
N GLY A 640 -18.50 -17.29 21.22
CA GLY A 640 -18.04 -18.37 22.08
C GLY A 640 -17.75 -19.70 21.37
N ALA A 641 -17.55 -19.69 20.05
CA ALA A 641 -17.13 -20.86 19.28
C ALA A 641 -15.79 -21.41 19.81
N SER A 642 -15.64 -22.73 19.89
CA SER A 642 -14.36 -23.33 20.26
C SER A 642 -13.33 -23.06 19.17
N LEU A 643 -12.27 -22.32 19.50
CA LEU A 643 -11.16 -22.07 18.59
C LEU A 643 -10.42 -23.35 18.26
N ALA A 644 -10.39 -24.34 19.16
CA ALA A 644 -9.79 -25.64 18.88
C ALA A 644 -10.47 -26.40 17.71
N ASP A 645 -11.74 -26.10 17.43
CA ASP A 645 -12.48 -26.66 16.29
C ASP A 645 -12.23 -25.91 14.96
N GLY A 646 -11.48 -24.80 15.01
CA GLY A 646 -11.12 -23.98 13.87
C GLY A 646 -10.10 -24.61 12.93
N GLU A 647 -10.01 -24.09 11.71
CA GLU A 647 -8.98 -24.50 10.76
C GLU A 647 -7.68 -23.77 11.10
N LEU A 648 -6.63 -24.52 11.48
CA LEU A 648 -5.29 -23.98 11.68
C LEU A 648 -4.56 -23.91 10.33
N ARG A 649 -4.18 -22.70 9.92
CA ARG A 649 -3.29 -22.47 8.78
C ARG A 649 -2.07 -21.74 9.28
N ASP A 650 -0.92 -22.41 9.21
CA ASP A 650 0.33 -21.95 9.81
C ASP A 650 0.18 -21.68 11.31
N ASP A 651 0.18 -20.42 11.73
CA ASP A 651 -0.02 -19.96 13.11
C ASP A 651 -1.38 -19.32 13.36
N VAL A 652 -2.26 -19.26 12.36
CA VAL A 652 -3.58 -18.63 12.44
C VAL A 652 -4.67 -19.68 12.54
N VAL A 653 -5.48 -19.60 13.59
CA VAL A 653 -6.71 -20.37 13.69
C VAL A 653 -7.90 -19.56 13.22
N VAL A 654 -8.62 -20.10 12.25
CA VAL A 654 -9.84 -19.51 11.72
C VAL A 654 -11.01 -20.02 12.54
N CYS A 655 -11.71 -19.11 13.22
CA CYS A 655 -12.93 -19.43 13.96
C CYS A 655 -13.93 -20.15 13.03
N PRO A 656 -14.45 -21.32 13.45
CA PRO A 656 -15.25 -22.16 12.58
C PRO A 656 -16.62 -21.56 12.26
N TRP A 657 -17.08 -20.56 13.03
CA TRP A 657 -18.39 -19.95 12.83
C TRP A 657 -18.31 -18.72 11.93
N HIS A 658 -17.42 -17.76 12.25
CA HIS A 658 -17.45 -16.44 11.64
C HIS A 658 -16.21 -16.11 10.81
N SER A 659 -15.33 -17.11 10.62
CA SER A 659 -14.04 -16.94 9.94
C SER A 659 -13.15 -15.85 10.55
N TRP A 660 -13.39 -15.47 11.81
CA TRP A 660 -12.51 -14.58 12.54
C TRP A 660 -11.17 -15.27 12.72
N GLU A 661 -10.11 -14.55 12.41
CA GLU A 661 -8.77 -15.10 12.39
C GLU A 661 -8.06 -14.73 13.69
N PHE A 662 -7.50 -15.73 14.37
CA PHE A 662 -6.77 -15.54 15.62
C PHE A 662 -5.36 -16.09 15.45
N ASP A 663 -4.37 -15.26 15.73
CA ASP A 663 -3.00 -15.70 15.83
C ASP A 663 -2.84 -16.55 17.09
N THR A 664 -2.46 -17.82 16.95
CA THR A 664 -2.33 -18.76 18.06
C THR A 664 -1.14 -18.44 18.98
N CYS A 665 -0.17 -17.64 18.54
CA CYS A 665 0.98 -17.23 19.33
C CYS A 665 0.66 -16.06 20.27
N THR A 666 -0.12 -15.10 19.80
CA THR A 666 -0.39 -13.83 20.48
C THR A 666 -1.82 -13.73 21.02
N GLY A 667 -2.73 -14.54 20.48
CA GLY A 667 -4.17 -14.44 20.73
C GLY A 667 -4.82 -13.27 19.98
N CYS A 668 -4.06 -12.48 19.23
CA CYS A 668 -4.59 -11.32 18.51
C CYS A 668 -5.62 -11.74 17.46
N SER A 669 -6.75 -11.03 17.41
CA SER A 669 -7.69 -11.16 16.30
C SER A 669 -7.16 -10.38 15.11
N LEU A 670 -6.82 -11.09 14.04
CA LEU A 670 -6.30 -10.53 12.79
C LEU A 670 -7.41 -9.89 11.96
N GLU A 671 -8.60 -10.48 12.00
CA GLU A 671 -9.81 -9.99 11.35
C GLU A 671 -11.04 -10.54 12.10
N PRO A 672 -11.95 -9.69 12.62
CA PRO A 672 -11.85 -8.25 12.78
C PRO A 672 -10.96 -7.87 13.97
N LYS A 673 -10.07 -6.89 13.74
CA LYS A 673 -9.12 -6.39 14.75
C LYS A 673 -9.79 -5.92 16.04
N GLY A 674 -9.09 -6.05 17.17
CA GLY A 674 -9.51 -5.53 18.48
C GLY A 674 -10.38 -6.48 19.31
N ASN A 675 -10.47 -7.75 18.90
CA ASN A 675 -11.21 -8.80 19.60
C ASN A 675 -10.27 -9.91 20.05
N ASP A 676 -9.16 -9.54 20.67
CA ASP A 676 -8.08 -10.46 21.01
C ASP A 676 -8.52 -11.46 22.10
N VAL A 677 -8.00 -12.67 22.02
CA VAL A 677 -8.00 -13.65 23.11
C VAL A 677 -6.68 -13.59 23.85
N SER A 678 -6.66 -14.10 25.08
CA SER A 678 -5.42 -14.25 25.83
C SER A 678 -4.58 -15.37 25.23
N SER A 679 -3.25 -15.17 25.16
CA SER A 679 -2.29 -16.24 24.92
C SER A 679 -1.49 -16.56 26.18
N TYR A 680 -1.09 -17.83 26.29
CA TYR A 680 -0.48 -18.37 27.50
C TYR A 680 0.88 -19.00 27.19
N GLU A 681 1.83 -18.83 28.11
CA GLU A 681 3.13 -19.49 27.99
C GLU A 681 2.94 -21.00 28.10
N THR A 682 3.56 -21.74 27.20
CA THR A 682 3.54 -23.19 27.15
C THR A 682 4.94 -23.76 27.28
N LEU A 683 5.09 -24.87 28.00
CA LEU A 683 6.34 -25.61 28.14
C LEU A 683 6.11 -27.08 27.79
N ILE A 684 6.99 -27.67 26.98
CA ILE A 684 7.02 -29.11 26.77
C ILE A 684 8.16 -29.66 27.63
N ASP A 685 7.84 -30.54 28.58
CA ASP A 685 8.83 -31.16 29.46
C ASP A 685 8.46 -32.62 29.73
N GLY A 686 9.41 -33.53 29.58
CA GLY A 686 9.20 -34.98 29.77
C GLY A 686 8.04 -35.58 28.96
N GLY A 687 7.75 -35.06 27.75
CA GLY A 687 6.63 -35.53 26.92
C GLY A 687 5.25 -34.97 27.32
N ASN A 688 5.19 -34.05 28.28
CA ASN A 688 3.97 -33.39 28.75
C ASN A 688 3.96 -31.91 28.35
N ILE A 689 2.77 -31.37 28.09
CA ILE A 689 2.52 -29.96 27.83
C ILE A 689 2.04 -29.32 29.13
N PHE A 690 2.71 -28.24 29.53
CA PHE A 690 2.33 -27.40 30.66
C PHE A 690 1.96 -26.00 30.16
N ILE A 691 1.01 -25.35 30.84
CA ILE A 691 0.63 -23.95 30.60
C ILE A 691 0.90 -23.12 31.85
N LYS A 692 1.25 -21.85 31.70
CA LYS A 692 1.37 -20.91 32.82
C LYS A 692 0.18 -19.94 32.82
N PRO A 693 -0.84 -20.12 33.68
CA PRO A 693 -1.94 -19.18 33.78
C PRO A 693 -1.44 -17.81 34.27
N GLN A 694 -1.94 -16.72 33.70
CA GLN A 694 -1.68 -15.38 34.24
C GLN A 694 -2.55 -15.12 35.48
N ALA A 695 -2.05 -14.35 36.45
CA ALA A 695 -2.87 -13.86 37.56
C ALA A 695 -4.03 -13.01 37.01
N ALA A 696 -5.27 -13.35 37.40
CA ALA A 696 -6.48 -12.76 36.84
C ALA A 696 -6.45 -11.22 36.83
N LYS A 697 -6.39 -10.61 35.65
CA LYS A 697 -6.72 -9.18 35.48
C LYS A 697 -8.23 -9.01 35.68
N ALA A 698 -8.62 -8.18 36.65
CA ALA A 698 -9.98 -7.67 36.72
C ALA A 698 -10.26 -6.85 35.45
N MET A 699 -11.22 -7.31 34.63
CA MET A 699 -11.68 -6.57 33.46
C MET A 699 -12.39 -5.27 33.89
N PRO A 700 -12.27 -4.16 33.13
CA PRO A 700 -13.20 -3.05 33.27
C PRO A 700 -14.59 -3.52 32.84
N VAL A 701 -15.48 -3.72 33.81
CA VAL A 701 -16.88 -4.04 33.56
C VAL A 701 -17.57 -2.78 33.05
N ASN A 702 -17.85 -2.73 31.74
CA ASN A 702 -18.87 -1.84 31.22
C ASN A 702 -20.24 -2.38 31.71
N SER A 703 -20.94 -1.58 32.51
CA SER A 703 -22.06 -1.95 33.38
C SER A 703 -23.39 -2.34 32.71
N ALA A 704 -23.37 -2.98 31.53
CA ALA A 704 -24.57 -3.51 30.87
C ALA A 704 -24.56 -5.04 30.66
N ALA A 705 -23.46 -5.73 30.95
CA ALA A 705 -23.31 -7.18 30.68
C ALA A 705 -23.45 -8.10 31.92
N THR A 706 -23.97 -7.58 33.03
CA THR A 706 -24.00 -8.32 34.31
C THR A 706 -25.14 -9.33 34.46
N SER A 707 -25.94 -9.61 33.41
CA SER A 707 -27.07 -10.56 33.52
C SER A 707 -26.93 -11.86 32.73
N VAL A 708 -25.80 -12.11 32.05
CA VAL A 708 -25.62 -13.32 31.23
C VAL A 708 -24.83 -14.40 31.97
N LEU A 709 -23.79 -14.03 32.72
CA LEU A 709 -22.92 -14.99 33.42
C LEU A 709 -23.62 -15.78 34.54
N ASP A 710 -24.65 -15.21 35.17
CA ASP A 710 -25.39 -15.89 36.24
C ASP A 710 -26.44 -16.90 35.73
N ARG A 711 -26.76 -16.93 34.43
CA ARG A 711 -27.72 -17.90 33.85
C ARG A 711 -27.09 -19.22 33.39
N ILE A 712 -25.75 -19.29 33.27
CA ILE A 712 -25.05 -20.46 32.69
C ILE A 712 -24.78 -21.57 33.73
N LYS A 713 -24.93 -21.29 35.03
CA LYS A 713 -24.80 -22.32 36.09
C LYS A 713 -26.02 -23.26 36.22
N GLY A 714 -27.03 -23.12 35.36
CA GLY A 714 -28.24 -23.93 35.37
C GLY A 714 -28.42 -24.73 34.10
N SER A 715 -28.36 -26.07 34.23
CA SER A 715 -28.67 -27.11 33.24
C SER A 715 -27.57 -27.46 32.23
N GLY A 716 -27.03 -28.67 32.40
CA GLY A 716 -26.13 -29.30 31.44
C GLY A 716 -26.87 -29.70 30.18
N SER A 717 -26.54 -29.03 29.08
CA SER A 717 -26.66 -29.59 27.73
C SER A 717 -25.37 -29.27 26.98
N ALA A 718 -24.67 -30.30 26.50
CA ALA A 718 -23.47 -30.13 25.69
C ALA A 718 -23.79 -29.25 24.46
N ARG A 719 -23.00 -28.21 24.21
CA ARG A 719 -23.11 -27.39 22.99
C ARG A 719 -22.95 -28.31 21.77
N PRO A 720 -23.84 -28.25 20.75
CA PRO A 720 -23.68 -29.04 19.54
C PRO A 720 -22.41 -28.65 18.78
N LYS A 721 -21.60 -29.65 18.40
CA LYS A 721 -20.35 -29.45 17.63
C LYS A 721 -20.70 -29.01 16.20
N ALA A 722 -20.04 -27.95 15.73
CA ALA A 722 -20.17 -27.48 14.35
C ALA A 722 -19.72 -28.56 13.35
N VAL A 723 -20.48 -28.72 12.25
CA VAL A 723 -20.12 -29.68 11.20
C VAL A 723 -18.93 -29.14 10.40
N LYS A 724 -17.85 -29.93 10.30
CA LYS A 724 -16.67 -29.56 9.51
C LYS A 724 -17.02 -29.49 8.00
N PRO A 725 -16.68 -28.40 7.28
CA PRO A 725 -17.00 -28.27 5.86
C PRO A 725 -16.33 -29.37 5.02
N VAL A 726 -17.13 -30.07 4.20
CA VAL A 726 -16.68 -31.16 3.33
C VAL A 726 -16.59 -30.65 1.89
N GLU A 727 -15.60 -31.14 1.16
CA GLU A 727 -15.49 -30.91 -0.29
C GLU A 727 -16.10 -32.08 -1.06
N ALA A 728 -16.95 -31.78 -2.04
CA ALA A 728 -17.62 -32.76 -2.88
C ALA A 728 -17.79 -32.24 -4.31
N VAL A 729 -18.02 -33.18 -5.24
CA VAL A 729 -18.42 -32.88 -6.61
C VAL A 729 -19.87 -33.35 -6.76
N LEU A 730 -20.79 -32.42 -7.01
CA LEU A 730 -22.22 -32.72 -7.13
C LEU A 730 -22.69 -32.48 -8.56
N GLN A 731 -23.57 -33.36 -9.03
CA GLN A 731 -24.19 -33.22 -10.35
C GLN A 731 -25.32 -32.18 -10.32
N VAL A 732 -25.38 -31.31 -11.32
CA VAL A 732 -26.50 -30.39 -11.56
C VAL A 732 -27.68 -31.19 -12.09
N VAL A 733 -28.78 -31.21 -11.35
CA VAL A 733 -30.02 -31.88 -11.77
C VAL A 733 -31.00 -30.94 -12.46
N ASP A 734 -30.93 -29.64 -12.17
CA ASP A 734 -31.78 -28.64 -12.81
C ASP A 734 -31.15 -27.23 -12.76
N VAL A 735 -31.56 -26.36 -13.68
CA VAL A 735 -31.16 -24.95 -13.74
C VAL A 735 -32.42 -24.09 -13.91
N ILE A 736 -32.80 -23.38 -12.86
CA ILE A 736 -34.02 -22.57 -12.81
C ILE A 736 -33.65 -21.11 -13.07
N GLN A 737 -34.31 -20.48 -14.05
CA GLN A 737 -34.12 -19.05 -14.33
C GLN A 737 -35.04 -18.22 -13.41
N GLU A 738 -34.46 -17.50 -12.46
CA GLU A 738 -35.22 -16.70 -11.47
C GLU A 738 -35.56 -15.30 -11.99
N THR A 739 -34.57 -14.62 -12.57
CA THR A 739 -34.68 -13.29 -13.24
C THR A 739 -33.78 -13.32 -14.49
N PRO A 740 -33.77 -12.31 -15.39
CA PRO A 740 -32.91 -12.33 -16.57
C PRO A 740 -31.41 -12.52 -16.28
N ASP A 741 -30.94 -12.13 -15.09
CA ASP A 741 -29.54 -12.20 -14.67
C ASP A 741 -29.30 -13.11 -13.46
N VAL A 742 -30.27 -13.93 -13.02
CA VAL A 742 -30.15 -14.81 -11.85
C VAL A 742 -30.63 -16.22 -12.16
N LYS A 743 -29.82 -17.22 -11.80
CA LYS A 743 -30.12 -18.65 -11.96
C LYS A 743 -29.96 -19.39 -10.64
N THR A 744 -30.79 -20.39 -10.42
CA THR A 744 -30.65 -21.39 -9.35
C THR A 744 -30.11 -22.68 -9.96
N PHE A 745 -28.94 -23.13 -9.49
CA PHE A 745 -28.36 -24.42 -9.83
C PHE A 745 -28.73 -25.43 -8.74
N ARG A 746 -29.53 -26.42 -9.12
CA ARG A 746 -30.01 -27.48 -8.23
C ARG A 746 -29.06 -28.66 -8.33
N LEU A 747 -28.38 -29.00 -7.23
CA LEU A 747 -27.34 -30.02 -7.18
C LEU A 747 -27.86 -31.29 -6.50
N ASN A 748 -27.55 -32.47 -7.03
CA ASN A 748 -27.86 -33.75 -6.38
C ASN A 748 -27.03 -33.91 -5.09
N ASN A 749 -27.69 -33.91 -3.94
CA ASN A 749 -27.06 -34.14 -2.63
C ASN A 749 -27.67 -35.35 -1.90
N ALA A 750 -28.27 -36.31 -2.64
CA ALA A 750 -28.95 -37.50 -2.13
C ALA A 750 -28.16 -38.25 -1.04
N ASP A 751 -26.84 -38.33 -1.22
CA ASP A 751 -25.94 -39.07 -0.34
C ASP A 751 -25.47 -38.24 0.88
N GLY A 752 -25.93 -36.99 1.01
CA GLY A 752 -25.50 -36.08 2.08
C GLY A 752 -24.04 -35.68 2.00
N ALA A 753 -23.46 -35.66 0.80
CA ALA A 753 -22.05 -35.37 0.56
C ALA A 753 -21.63 -33.97 1.03
N ILE A 754 -22.54 -33.00 0.96
CA ILE A 754 -22.41 -31.69 1.60
C ILE A 754 -23.38 -31.63 2.79
N PRO A 755 -22.89 -31.84 4.02
CA PRO A 755 -23.74 -31.73 5.20
C PRO A 755 -24.02 -30.24 5.51
N PHE A 756 -25.27 -29.96 5.88
CA PHE A 756 -25.80 -28.63 6.10
C PHE A 756 -26.77 -28.67 7.27
N ASP A 757 -26.43 -27.95 8.35
CA ASP A 757 -27.02 -28.03 9.69
C ASP A 757 -27.96 -26.86 10.02
N HIS A 758 -27.63 -25.63 9.63
CA HIS A 758 -28.43 -24.43 9.90
C HIS A 758 -28.70 -23.61 8.64
N PRO A 759 -29.90 -23.03 8.45
CA PRO A 759 -30.20 -22.24 7.26
C PRO A 759 -29.43 -20.93 7.25
N GLY A 760 -29.10 -20.44 6.05
CA GLY A 760 -28.35 -19.20 5.84
C GLY A 760 -26.86 -19.39 5.50
N LYS A 761 -26.31 -20.61 5.64
CA LYS A 761 -24.91 -20.89 5.29
C LYS A 761 -24.65 -20.86 3.78
N PHE A 762 -23.37 -20.73 3.41
CA PHE A 762 -22.89 -20.74 2.03
C PHE A 762 -22.02 -21.95 1.71
N ALA A 763 -21.80 -22.17 0.41
CA ALA A 763 -20.80 -23.10 -0.12
C ALA A 763 -19.82 -22.36 -1.04
N LYS A 764 -18.56 -22.79 -1.07
CA LYS A 764 -17.55 -22.33 -2.02
C LYS A 764 -17.61 -23.19 -3.27
N VAL A 765 -17.89 -22.61 -4.42
CA VAL A 765 -17.91 -23.27 -5.73
C VAL A 765 -16.56 -23.06 -6.42
N CYS A 766 -16.03 -24.13 -7.00
CA CYS A 766 -14.80 -24.15 -7.79
C CYS A 766 -15.12 -24.28 -9.27
N ILE A 767 -14.43 -23.51 -10.10
CA ILE A 767 -14.35 -23.74 -11.55
C ILE A 767 -12.88 -23.93 -11.98
N PRO A 768 -12.62 -24.77 -12.99
CA PRO A 768 -11.30 -24.86 -13.59
C PRO A 768 -10.97 -23.59 -14.40
N SER A 769 -9.72 -23.15 -14.36
CA SER A 769 -9.18 -22.05 -15.18
C SER A 769 -7.74 -22.35 -15.59
N ASP A 770 -7.26 -21.72 -16.68
CA ASP A 770 -5.91 -21.92 -17.22
C ASP A 770 -4.79 -21.53 -16.23
N ASP A 771 -5.10 -20.65 -15.26
CA ASP A 771 -4.22 -20.21 -14.17
C ASP A 771 -4.45 -20.97 -12.84
N GLY A 772 -5.24 -22.05 -12.86
CA GLY A 772 -5.60 -22.87 -11.69
C GLY A 772 -7.04 -22.67 -11.18
N ASP A 773 -7.47 -23.53 -10.26
CA ASP A 773 -8.84 -23.58 -9.72
C ASP A 773 -9.29 -22.23 -9.08
N VAL A 774 -10.41 -21.68 -9.54
CA VAL A 774 -10.98 -20.43 -8.99
C VAL A 774 -12.18 -20.73 -8.10
N TRP A 775 -12.08 -20.38 -6.82
CA TRP A 775 -13.12 -20.60 -5.81
C TRP A 775 -13.91 -19.32 -5.48
N ARG A 776 -15.25 -19.42 -5.37
CA ARG A 776 -16.13 -18.30 -4.94
C ARG A 776 -17.26 -18.79 -4.04
N SER A 777 -17.62 -17.98 -3.04
CA SER A 777 -18.71 -18.27 -2.11
C SER A 777 -20.07 -17.93 -2.70
N PHE A 778 -21.04 -18.83 -2.52
CA PHE A 778 -22.43 -18.62 -2.88
C PHE A 778 -23.34 -19.23 -1.82
N THR A 779 -24.36 -18.49 -1.41
CA THR A 779 -25.27 -18.93 -0.35
C THR A 779 -26.15 -20.09 -0.82
N ILE A 780 -26.35 -21.04 0.10
CA ILE A 780 -27.25 -22.16 -0.10
C ILE A 780 -28.67 -21.65 0.12
N SER A 781 -29.48 -21.70 -0.94
CA SER A 781 -30.86 -21.22 -0.91
C SER A 781 -31.87 -22.30 -0.51
N SER A 782 -31.49 -23.58 -0.55
CA SER A 782 -32.30 -24.69 0.00
C SER A 782 -32.20 -24.72 1.54
N ARG A 783 -33.02 -25.57 2.18
CA ARG A 783 -33.04 -25.72 3.65
C ARG A 783 -32.10 -26.84 4.13
N PRO A 784 -31.59 -26.78 5.37
CA PRO A 784 -30.95 -27.93 6.02
C PRO A 784 -31.87 -29.14 6.08
N GLY A 785 -31.26 -30.32 5.95
CA GLY A 785 -31.97 -31.59 6.03
C GLY A 785 -32.85 -31.94 4.81
N ASP A 786 -32.85 -31.15 3.73
CA ASP A 786 -33.32 -31.64 2.43
C ASP A 786 -32.25 -32.59 1.86
N LYS A 787 -32.57 -33.88 1.86
CA LYS A 787 -31.60 -34.90 1.44
C LYS A 787 -31.47 -34.97 -0.07
N HIS A 788 -32.44 -34.51 -0.85
CA HIS A 788 -32.47 -34.83 -2.27
C HIS A 788 -31.63 -33.87 -3.12
N TYR A 789 -31.52 -32.61 -2.71
CA TYR A 789 -30.80 -31.60 -3.49
C TYR A 789 -30.30 -30.41 -2.65
N LEU A 790 -29.35 -29.68 -3.22
CA LEU A 790 -28.78 -28.44 -2.69
C LEU A 790 -28.87 -27.34 -3.75
N ASP A 791 -29.54 -26.23 -3.44
CA ASP A 791 -29.78 -25.14 -4.41
C ASP A 791 -28.81 -23.98 -4.20
N LEU A 792 -28.02 -23.66 -5.22
CA LEU A 792 -27.15 -22.47 -5.26
C LEU A 792 -27.74 -21.43 -6.20
N THR A 793 -28.20 -20.31 -5.64
CA THR A 793 -28.81 -19.22 -6.41
C THR A 793 -27.82 -18.09 -6.59
N MET A 794 -27.56 -17.72 -7.85
CA MET A 794 -26.42 -16.90 -8.23
C MET A 794 -26.84 -15.80 -9.18
N LYS A 795 -26.35 -14.58 -8.95
CA LYS A 795 -26.48 -13.46 -9.88
C LYS A 795 -25.28 -13.39 -10.81
N LEU A 796 -25.52 -13.19 -12.11
CA LEU A 796 -24.48 -13.00 -13.10
C LEU A 796 -23.68 -11.75 -12.78
N ASN A 797 -22.36 -11.91 -12.63
CA ASN A 797 -21.42 -10.80 -12.60
C ASN A 797 -20.78 -10.71 -14.00
N PRO A 798 -21.02 -9.62 -14.77
CA PRO A 798 -20.50 -9.50 -16.13
C PRO A 798 -18.98 -9.58 -16.25
N VAL A 799 -18.26 -9.27 -15.16
CA VAL A 799 -16.79 -9.26 -15.08
C VAL A 799 -16.26 -10.47 -14.27
N GLY A 800 -17.15 -11.24 -13.64
CA GLY A 800 -16.78 -12.33 -12.74
C GLY A 800 -16.57 -13.65 -13.49
N GLN A 801 -15.36 -14.22 -13.41
CA GLN A 801 -15.00 -15.47 -14.09
C GLN A 801 -15.91 -16.65 -13.70
N VAL A 802 -16.27 -16.78 -12.42
CA VAL A 802 -17.03 -17.95 -11.91
C VAL A 802 -18.49 -17.97 -12.37
N THR A 803 -19.28 -16.92 -12.07
CA THR A 803 -20.69 -16.91 -12.47
C THR A 803 -20.86 -16.82 -13.99
N ARG A 804 -19.92 -16.17 -14.71
CA ARG A 804 -19.92 -16.19 -16.17
C ARG A 804 -19.70 -17.61 -16.71
N TYR A 805 -18.69 -18.32 -16.21
CA TYR A 805 -18.43 -19.71 -16.60
C TYR A 805 -19.64 -20.60 -16.34
N LEU A 806 -20.23 -20.53 -15.15
CA LEU A 806 -21.39 -21.34 -14.78
C LEU A 806 -22.62 -21.01 -15.64
N PHE A 807 -22.85 -19.74 -15.97
CA PHE A 807 -24.00 -19.34 -16.78
C PHE A 807 -23.88 -19.76 -18.25
N ASP A 808 -22.67 -19.78 -18.77
CA ASP A 808 -22.37 -20.05 -20.18
C ASP A 808 -22.15 -21.55 -20.46
N ASN A 809 -21.64 -22.31 -19.49
CA ASN A 809 -21.10 -23.66 -19.73
C ASN A 809 -21.72 -24.77 -18.88
N VAL A 810 -22.55 -24.45 -17.89
CA VAL A 810 -23.09 -25.47 -16.95
C VAL A 810 -24.61 -25.59 -17.09
N GLY A 811 -25.08 -26.80 -17.33
CA GLY A 811 -26.49 -27.19 -17.42
C GLY A 811 -26.80 -28.50 -16.69
N PRO A 812 -28.05 -28.99 -16.76
CA PRO A 812 -28.43 -30.28 -16.17
C PRO A 812 -27.59 -31.43 -16.73
N GLY A 813 -27.00 -32.23 -15.85
CA GLY A 813 -26.11 -33.34 -16.17
C GLY A 813 -24.63 -33.06 -15.88
N ASP A 814 -24.22 -31.78 -15.85
CA ASP A 814 -22.85 -31.37 -15.55
C ASP A 814 -22.53 -31.48 -14.05
N SER A 815 -21.26 -31.38 -13.68
CA SER A 815 -20.81 -31.49 -12.28
C SER A 815 -20.16 -30.20 -11.80
N ILE A 816 -20.50 -29.79 -10.58
CA ILE A 816 -19.88 -28.65 -9.90
C ILE A 816 -19.09 -29.17 -8.70
N ARG A 817 -17.83 -28.73 -8.58
CA ARG A 817 -17.01 -28.97 -7.39
C ARG A 817 -17.28 -27.86 -6.36
N LEU A 818 -17.58 -28.24 -5.12
CA LEU A 818 -17.86 -27.28 -4.05
C LEU A 818 -17.39 -27.77 -2.67
N LYS A 819 -17.21 -26.82 -1.75
CA LYS A 819 -16.88 -27.06 -0.34
C LYS A 819 -17.86 -26.31 0.56
N GLY A 820 -18.50 -27.01 1.50
CA GLY A 820 -19.51 -26.44 2.39
C GLY A 820 -20.22 -27.50 3.23
N ALA A 821 -21.29 -27.17 3.97
CA ALA A 821 -21.81 -25.81 4.22
C ALA A 821 -21.01 -25.07 5.30
N GLN A 822 -20.87 -23.75 5.18
CA GLN A 822 -20.07 -22.92 6.10
C GLN A 822 -20.61 -21.48 6.21
N GLY A 823 -20.24 -20.77 7.28
CA GLY A 823 -20.61 -19.37 7.49
C GLY A 823 -21.40 -19.12 8.76
N GLY A 824 -21.25 -17.91 9.31
CA GLY A 824 -21.82 -17.49 10.59
C GLY A 824 -23.17 -16.78 10.46
N PHE A 825 -23.62 -16.52 9.23
CA PHE A 825 -24.96 -16.03 8.97
C PHE A 825 -25.94 -17.19 9.00
N PHE A 826 -26.50 -17.51 10.15
CA PHE A 826 -27.48 -18.58 10.24
C PHE A 826 -28.55 -18.35 11.30
N LEU A 827 -29.71 -18.97 11.08
CA LEU A 827 -30.75 -19.04 12.10
C LEU A 827 -30.65 -20.37 12.86
N ASP A 828 -30.27 -20.31 14.13
CA ASP A 828 -30.53 -21.40 15.06
C ASP A 828 -31.96 -21.27 15.58
N THR A 829 -32.84 -22.18 15.14
CA THR A 829 -34.26 -22.15 15.51
C THR A 829 -34.50 -22.42 16.99
N GLN A 830 -33.56 -23.06 17.70
CA GLN A 830 -33.63 -23.34 19.13
C GLN A 830 -33.11 -22.17 19.96
N GLN A 831 -31.97 -21.58 19.55
CA GLN A 831 -31.28 -20.55 20.34
C GLN A 831 -31.75 -19.13 20.05
N HIS A 832 -32.35 -18.88 18.88
CA HIS A 832 -32.84 -17.56 18.50
C HIS A 832 -34.37 -17.55 18.57
N PRO A 833 -35.04 -17.38 19.74
CA PRO A 833 -36.48 -17.47 19.89
C PRO A 833 -37.27 -16.28 19.29
N GLU A 834 -36.60 -15.16 19.02
CA GLU A 834 -37.22 -13.85 18.76
C GLU A 834 -37.96 -13.76 17.42
N PRO A 835 -38.95 -12.87 17.26
CA PRO A 835 -39.50 -12.50 15.95
C PRO A 835 -38.40 -12.06 14.97
N LEU A 836 -38.54 -12.40 13.69
CA LEU A 836 -37.50 -12.12 12.70
C LEU A 836 -37.85 -10.92 11.82
N VAL A 837 -36.83 -10.11 11.54
CA VAL A 837 -36.85 -9.10 10.48
C VAL A 837 -35.79 -9.45 9.46
N LEU A 838 -36.21 -9.91 8.30
CA LEU A 838 -35.33 -10.22 7.18
C LEU A 838 -35.27 -8.98 6.30
N VAL A 839 -34.08 -8.51 5.93
CA VAL A 839 -33.90 -7.37 5.04
C VAL A 839 -32.87 -7.72 3.99
N SER A 840 -33.25 -7.68 2.71
CA SER A 840 -32.30 -7.95 1.65
C SER A 840 -32.47 -7.13 0.39
N ALA A 841 -31.42 -7.08 -0.43
CA ALA A 841 -31.44 -6.43 -1.73
C ALA A 841 -30.71 -7.25 -2.79
N GLY A 842 -31.27 -7.32 -4.01
CA GLY A 842 -30.69 -8.11 -5.10
C GLY A 842 -30.54 -9.59 -4.75
N SER A 843 -29.36 -10.19 -4.99
CA SER A 843 -29.08 -11.59 -4.62
C SER A 843 -28.98 -11.82 -3.11
N GLY A 844 -29.07 -10.76 -2.29
CA GLY A 844 -29.21 -10.80 -0.83
C GLY A 844 -30.32 -11.70 -0.29
N ILE A 845 -31.31 -12.03 -1.13
CA ILE A 845 -32.49 -12.83 -0.79
C ILE A 845 -32.18 -14.30 -0.53
N THR A 846 -31.06 -14.82 -1.05
CA THR A 846 -30.78 -16.27 -1.04
C THR A 846 -30.66 -16.89 0.36
N PRO A 847 -29.97 -16.29 1.36
CA PRO A 847 -30.00 -16.82 2.73
C PRO A 847 -31.38 -16.69 3.37
N MET A 848 -32.13 -15.63 3.03
CA MET A 848 -33.47 -15.40 3.56
C MET A 848 -34.42 -16.52 3.14
N MET A 849 -34.30 -17.00 1.90
CA MET A 849 -35.07 -18.15 1.43
C MET A 849 -34.71 -19.42 2.17
N SER A 850 -33.43 -19.67 2.44
CA SER A 850 -33.00 -20.82 3.25
C SER A 850 -33.64 -20.80 4.65
N ILE A 851 -33.67 -19.61 5.29
CA ILE A 851 -34.28 -19.39 6.60
C ILE A 851 -35.80 -19.63 6.54
N VAL A 852 -36.50 -18.99 5.61
CA VAL A 852 -37.96 -19.08 5.51
C VAL A 852 -38.41 -20.50 5.17
N ARG A 853 -37.74 -21.17 4.22
CA ARG A 853 -38.02 -22.58 3.87
C ARG A 853 -37.85 -23.51 5.07
N SER A 854 -36.84 -23.25 5.92
CA SER A 854 -36.65 -24.00 7.17
C SER A 854 -37.75 -23.77 8.19
N LEU A 855 -38.24 -22.53 8.33
CA LEU A 855 -39.33 -22.20 9.25
C LEU A 855 -40.66 -22.83 8.81
N VAL A 856 -40.94 -22.83 7.50
CA VAL A 856 -42.10 -23.52 6.92
C VAL A 856 -42.01 -25.02 7.17
N ALA A 857 -40.85 -25.64 6.91
CA ALA A 857 -40.64 -27.07 7.14
C ALA A 857 -40.74 -27.47 8.62
N ALA A 858 -40.42 -26.55 9.53
CA ALA A 858 -40.57 -26.73 10.97
C ALA A 858 -41.98 -26.35 11.48
N GLU A 859 -42.93 -26.04 10.59
CA GLU A 859 -44.29 -25.58 10.91
C GLU A 859 -44.33 -24.40 11.91
N SER A 860 -43.30 -23.54 11.85
CA SER A 860 -43.15 -22.43 12.79
C SER A 860 -44.30 -21.44 12.67
N GLN A 861 -44.77 -20.91 13.81
CA GLN A 861 -45.71 -19.79 13.87
C GLN A 861 -45.01 -18.48 14.25
N ARG A 862 -43.68 -18.45 14.18
CA ARG A 862 -42.90 -17.27 14.54
C ARG A 862 -43.20 -16.12 13.59
N PRO A 863 -43.50 -14.90 14.09
CA PRO A 863 -43.64 -13.74 13.23
C PRO A 863 -42.36 -13.42 12.47
N VAL A 864 -42.47 -13.26 11.15
CA VAL A 864 -41.39 -12.88 10.24
C VAL A 864 -41.85 -11.69 9.40
N THR A 865 -41.05 -10.61 9.40
CA THR A 865 -41.23 -9.48 8.48
C THR A 865 -40.07 -9.46 7.50
N PHE A 866 -40.34 -9.66 6.22
CA PHE A 866 -39.34 -9.68 5.16
C PHE A 866 -39.48 -8.45 4.25
N LEU A 867 -38.46 -7.60 4.26
CA LEU A 867 -38.32 -6.42 3.42
C LEU A 867 -37.30 -6.70 2.30
N TYR A 868 -37.73 -6.61 1.04
CA TYR A 868 -36.88 -6.92 -0.12
C TYR A 868 -36.75 -5.76 -1.10
N GLY A 869 -35.51 -5.40 -1.44
CA GLY A 869 -35.18 -4.32 -2.37
C GLY A 869 -34.79 -4.85 -3.76
N ALA A 870 -35.45 -4.37 -4.80
CA ALA A 870 -35.12 -4.67 -6.20
C ALA A 870 -35.10 -3.39 -7.06
N ARG A 871 -34.60 -3.52 -8.31
CA ARG A 871 -34.57 -2.39 -9.25
C ARG A 871 -35.93 -2.19 -9.89
N THR A 872 -36.39 -3.20 -10.64
CA THR A 872 -37.69 -3.24 -11.29
C THR A 872 -38.48 -4.49 -10.85
N GLU A 873 -39.74 -4.60 -11.28
CA GLU A 873 -40.55 -5.79 -11.03
C GLU A 873 -39.95 -7.09 -11.64
N ALA A 874 -39.20 -6.97 -12.73
CA ALA A 874 -38.54 -8.10 -13.40
C ALA A 874 -37.29 -8.59 -12.65
N ASP A 875 -36.77 -7.77 -11.71
CA ASP A 875 -35.59 -8.09 -10.90
C ASP A 875 -35.96 -8.75 -9.56
N ILE A 876 -37.24 -9.05 -9.32
CA ILE A 876 -37.69 -9.67 -8.08
C ILE A 876 -37.39 -11.17 -8.11
N ILE A 877 -36.27 -11.56 -7.52
CA ILE A 877 -35.85 -12.97 -7.38
C ILE A 877 -36.86 -13.71 -6.45
N PHE A 878 -37.23 -14.94 -6.80
CA PHE A 878 -38.21 -15.78 -6.06
C PHE A 878 -39.62 -15.17 -5.88
N ARG A 879 -40.02 -14.19 -6.70
CA ARG A 879 -41.29 -13.45 -6.54
C ARG A 879 -42.50 -14.33 -6.24
N LYS A 880 -42.74 -15.34 -7.08
CA LYS A 880 -43.90 -16.24 -6.97
C LYS A 880 -43.91 -17.00 -5.63
N GLU A 881 -42.74 -17.48 -5.19
CA GLU A 881 -42.62 -18.24 -3.95
C GLU A 881 -42.85 -17.33 -2.73
N CYS A 882 -42.23 -16.15 -2.69
CA CYS A 882 -42.44 -15.21 -1.58
C CYS A 882 -43.88 -14.70 -1.49
N GLU A 883 -44.52 -14.40 -2.62
CA GLU A 883 -45.92 -13.99 -2.68
C GLU A 883 -46.86 -15.12 -2.20
N GLN A 884 -46.60 -16.36 -2.61
CA GLN A 884 -47.36 -17.54 -2.15
C GLN A 884 -47.18 -17.79 -0.65
N LEU A 885 -45.94 -17.71 -0.15
CA LEU A 885 -45.64 -17.86 1.28
C LEU A 885 -46.37 -16.82 2.13
N ALA A 886 -46.48 -15.58 1.66
CA ALA A 886 -47.20 -14.51 2.37
C ALA A 886 -48.72 -14.70 2.34
N GLN A 887 -49.26 -15.42 1.34
CA GLN A 887 -50.67 -15.80 1.28
C GLN A 887 -50.98 -16.99 2.19
N ASP A 888 -50.11 -18.00 2.20
CA ASP A 888 -50.33 -19.27 2.91
C ASP A 888 -50.05 -19.17 4.41
N HIS A 889 -49.20 -18.22 4.82
CA HIS A 889 -48.73 -18.10 6.19
C HIS A 889 -48.94 -16.70 6.77
N SER A 890 -49.94 -16.56 7.64
CA SER A 890 -50.24 -15.28 8.30
C SER A 890 -49.11 -14.73 9.18
N TRP A 891 -48.15 -15.59 9.57
CA TRP A 891 -46.95 -15.21 10.32
C TRP A 891 -45.84 -14.62 9.44
N PHE A 892 -45.92 -14.75 8.11
CA PHE A 892 -44.91 -14.26 7.16
C PHE A 892 -45.40 -13.03 6.40
N LYS A 893 -44.85 -11.86 6.73
CA LYS A 893 -45.16 -10.60 6.05
C LYS A 893 -44.08 -10.27 5.04
N TYR A 894 -44.41 -10.26 3.76
CA TYR A 894 -43.48 -9.91 2.69
C TYR A 894 -43.80 -8.52 2.11
N ARG A 895 -42.78 -7.67 1.98
CA ARG A 895 -42.89 -6.32 1.43
C ARG A 895 -41.72 -6.03 0.50
N VAL A 896 -42.02 -5.51 -0.69
CA VAL A 896 -41.01 -5.18 -1.71
C VAL A 896 -40.93 -3.68 -1.88
N SER A 897 -39.69 -3.17 -2.04
CA SER A 897 -39.42 -1.79 -2.45
C SER A 897 -38.65 -1.77 -3.76
N LEU A 898 -39.12 -0.98 -4.72
CA LEU A 898 -38.48 -0.83 -6.03
C LEU A 898 -37.81 0.54 -6.16
N SER A 899 -36.55 0.55 -6.60
CA SER A 899 -35.83 1.80 -6.90
C SER A 899 -36.19 2.40 -8.26
N MET A 900 -36.75 1.61 -9.18
CA MET A 900 -37.30 2.04 -10.47
C MET A 900 -38.64 1.32 -10.74
N PRO A 901 -39.70 1.67 -10.00
CA PRO A 901 -41.01 1.04 -10.16
C PRO A 901 -41.64 1.37 -11.52
N GLY A 902 -42.38 0.41 -12.09
CA GLY A 902 -43.27 0.67 -13.23
C GLY A 902 -44.53 1.43 -12.81
N GLU A 903 -45.28 1.95 -13.77
CA GLU A 903 -46.51 2.73 -13.50
C GLU A 903 -47.60 1.93 -12.74
N SER A 904 -47.58 0.60 -12.84
CA SER A 904 -48.51 -0.31 -12.16
C SER A 904 -48.10 -0.70 -10.74
N TRP A 905 -46.94 -0.27 -10.26
CA TRP A 905 -46.42 -0.69 -8.96
C TRP A 905 -47.16 0.01 -7.81
N THR A 906 -47.69 -0.79 -6.87
CA THR A 906 -48.43 -0.30 -5.70
C THR A 906 -47.70 -0.53 -4.37
N GLY A 907 -46.50 -1.12 -4.43
CA GLY A 907 -45.65 -1.38 -3.25
C GLY A 907 -44.81 -0.17 -2.84
N SER A 908 -43.76 -0.40 -2.05
CA SER A 908 -42.86 0.68 -1.59
C SER A 908 -41.96 1.19 -2.72
N HIS A 909 -41.58 2.47 -2.65
CA HIS A 909 -40.72 3.16 -3.62
C HIS A 909 -39.39 3.54 -2.97
N GLY A 910 -38.30 3.42 -3.72
CA GLY A 910 -36.96 3.79 -3.29
C GLY A 910 -36.15 2.65 -2.69
N ARG A 911 -34.93 2.95 -2.25
CA ARG A 911 -34.04 2.01 -1.54
C ARG A 911 -34.54 1.85 -0.11
N ILE A 912 -34.50 0.63 0.42
CA ILE A 912 -34.86 0.37 1.82
C ILE A 912 -33.89 1.09 2.75
N ASP A 913 -34.42 1.80 3.75
CA ASP A 913 -33.66 2.56 4.74
C ASP A 913 -34.05 2.18 6.19
N GLY A 914 -33.30 2.69 7.17
CA GLY A 914 -33.54 2.43 8.59
C GLY A 914 -34.96 2.77 9.05
N PRO A 915 -35.50 3.96 8.75
CA PRO A 915 -36.88 4.32 9.08
C PRO A 915 -37.92 3.34 8.52
N GLN A 916 -37.77 2.87 7.28
CA GLN A 916 -38.66 1.86 6.70
C GLN A 916 -38.57 0.51 7.43
N VAL A 917 -37.36 0.09 7.84
CA VAL A 917 -37.16 -1.15 8.62
C VAL A 917 -37.78 -1.05 10.01
N LEU A 918 -37.50 0.04 10.73
CA LEU A 918 -37.97 0.24 12.11
C LEU A 918 -39.49 0.40 12.18
N SER A 919 -40.11 1.07 11.19
CA SER A 919 -41.57 1.23 11.12
C SER A 919 -42.31 -0.01 10.64
N ALA A 920 -41.60 -1.05 10.18
CA ALA A 920 -42.22 -2.30 9.74
C ALA A 920 -42.68 -3.21 10.90
N VAL A 921 -42.17 -2.96 12.11
CA VAL A 921 -42.45 -3.74 13.33
C VAL A 921 -42.81 -2.83 14.51
N ASN A 922 -43.59 -3.34 15.47
CA ASN A 922 -44.07 -2.54 16.60
C ASN A 922 -43.01 -2.36 17.71
N GLU A 923 -42.20 -3.39 17.96
CA GLU A 923 -41.15 -3.39 18.99
C GLU A 923 -39.80 -3.77 18.37
N PRO A 924 -39.09 -2.83 17.71
CA PRO A 924 -37.88 -3.14 16.96
C PRO A 924 -36.78 -3.83 17.79
N THR A 925 -36.62 -3.49 19.07
CA THR A 925 -35.59 -4.06 19.95
C THR A 925 -35.87 -5.50 20.39
N ALA A 926 -37.11 -5.96 20.25
CA ALA A 926 -37.52 -7.34 20.56
C ALA A 926 -37.27 -8.30 19.38
N CYS A 927 -36.91 -7.80 18.20
CA CYS A 927 -36.70 -8.60 16.99
C CYS A 927 -35.24 -8.96 16.76
N ARG A 928 -35.02 -10.05 16.01
CA ARG A 928 -33.72 -10.44 15.45
C ARG A 928 -33.67 -10.15 13.95
N TYR A 929 -32.63 -9.47 13.52
CA TYR A 929 -32.46 -8.94 12.18
C TYR A 929 -31.45 -9.77 11.40
N PHE A 930 -31.81 -10.13 10.17
CA PHE A 930 -30.92 -10.73 9.19
C PHE A 930 -30.84 -9.79 7.99
N LEU A 931 -29.67 -9.22 7.74
CA LEU A 931 -29.43 -8.20 6.71
C LEU A 931 -28.49 -8.75 5.64
N CYS A 932 -28.87 -8.64 4.37
CA CYS A 932 -28.02 -9.13 3.30
C CYS A 932 -28.19 -8.35 1.98
N GLY A 933 -27.11 -7.74 1.47
CA GLY A 933 -27.15 -6.91 0.27
C GLY A 933 -25.82 -6.18 0.00
N PRO A 934 -25.82 -5.08 -0.76
CA PRO A 934 -24.62 -4.25 -0.95
C PRO A 934 -24.04 -3.70 0.37
N ASN A 935 -22.72 -3.48 0.47
CA ASN A 935 -22.08 -3.09 1.74
C ASN A 935 -22.64 -1.78 2.32
N GLU A 936 -22.69 -0.70 1.52
CA GLU A 936 -23.29 0.58 1.95
C GLU A 936 -24.75 0.43 2.39
N PHE A 937 -25.48 -0.55 1.83
CA PHE A 937 -26.86 -0.84 2.22
C PHE A 937 -26.91 -1.46 3.62
N MET A 938 -26.04 -2.43 3.89
CA MET A 938 -26.01 -3.10 5.19
C MET A 938 -25.44 -2.21 6.28
N GLU A 939 -24.34 -1.49 6.02
CA GLU A 939 -23.70 -0.59 6.99
C GLU A 939 -24.68 0.48 7.50
N SER A 940 -25.38 1.15 6.58
CA SER A 940 -26.41 2.13 6.92
C SER A 940 -27.53 1.55 7.77
N LEU A 941 -28.01 0.33 7.46
CA LEU A 941 -29.05 -0.32 8.25
C LEU A 941 -28.57 -0.75 9.64
N VAL A 942 -27.34 -1.25 9.75
CA VAL A 942 -26.74 -1.63 11.04
C VAL A 942 -26.61 -0.40 11.95
N GLU A 943 -26.14 0.73 11.43
CA GLU A 943 -26.04 1.97 12.20
C GLU A 943 -27.40 2.44 12.72
N GLU A 944 -28.43 2.41 11.87
CA GLU A 944 -29.79 2.80 12.26
C GLU A 944 -30.40 1.85 13.30
N LEU A 945 -30.18 0.53 13.18
CA LEU A 945 -30.62 -0.44 14.19
C LEU A 945 -29.90 -0.25 15.53
N LYS A 946 -28.59 0.08 15.50
CA LYS A 946 -27.82 0.43 16.70
C LYS A 946 -28.33 1.71 17.34
N HIS A 947 -28.62 2.75 16.55
CA HIS A 947 -29.24 3.99 17.05
C HIS A 947 -30.63 3.74 17.66
N ALA A 948 -31.37 2.77 17.15
CA ALA A 948 -32.64 2.31 17.72
C ALA A 948 -32.49 1.38 18.93
N ASN A 949 -31.28 1.17 19.45
CA ASN A 949 -30.95 0.29 20.59
C ASN A 949 -31.32 -1.19 20.39
N VAL A 950 -31.25 -1.69 19.15
CA VAL A 950 -31.35 -3.13 18.90
C VAL A 950 -30.07 -3.82 19.42
N PRO A 951 -30.17 -4.90 20.22
CA PRO A 951 -29.01 -5.61 20.73
C PRO A 951 -28.10 -6.14 19.61
N ALA A 952 -26.79 -6.01 19.76
CA ALA A 952 -25.83 -6.35 18.72
C ALA A 952 -25.88 -7.84 18.33
N GLU A 953 -26.05 -8.73 19.30
CA GLU A 953 -26.21 -10.18 19.11
C GLU A 953 -27.47 -10.55 18.32
N ARG A 954 -28.40 -9.61 18.13
CA ARG A 954 -29.62 -9.77 17.33
C ARG A 954 -29.48 -9.24 15.91
N ILE A 955 -28.32 -8.72 15.50
CA ILE A 955 -28.10 -8.16 14.16
C ILE A 955 -27.11 -9.05 13.40
N HIS A 956 -27.61 -9.76 12.39
CA HIS A 956 -26.85 -10.70 11.56
C HIS A 956 -26.63 -10.08 10.18
N THR A 957 -25.40 -10.09 9.67
CA THR A 957 -25.05 -9.54 8.35
C THR A 957 -24.26 -10.56 7.52
N GLU A 958 -24.60 -10.74 6.25
CA GLU A 958 -23.83 -11.55 5.30
C GLU A 958 -23.34 -10.70 4.13
N GLN A 959 -22.03 -10.74 3.87
CA GLN A 959 -21.38 -9.96 2.83
C GLN A 959 -21.08 -10.83 1.61
N PHE A 960 -21.82 -10.59 0.52
CA PHE A 960 -21.67 -11.31 -0.76
C PHE A 960 -20.47 -10.86 -1.60
N HIS A 961 -19.98 -9.66 -1.32
CA HIS A 961 -18.73 -9.17 -1.83
C HIS A 961 -17.76 -9.27 -0.67
N ALA A 962 -16.54 -9.75 -0.91
CA ALA A 962 -15.48 -9.49 0.06
C ALA A 962 -15.58 -8.01 0.41
N VAL A 963 -15.68 -7.71 1.71
CA VAL A 963 -15.24 -6.41 2.19
C VAL A 963 -13.87 -6.28 1.56
N LYS A 964 -13.69 -5.35 0.62
CA LYS A 964 -12.38 -4.75 0.52
C LYS A 964 -12.20 -4.19 1.91
N THR A 965 -11.50 -4.92 2.79
CA THR A 965 -11.12 -4.43 4.10
C THR A 965 -10.67 -3.00 3.83
N PRO A 966 -11.34 -1.96 4.36
CA PRO A 966 -10.73 -0.65 4.34
C PRO A 966 -9.36 -0.90 4.93
N ALA A 967 -8.30 -0.60 4.18
CA ALA A 967 -6.94 -0.76 4.69
C ALA A 967 -6.96 -0.05 6.05
N THR A 968 -6.94 -0.82 7.14
CA THR A 968 -7.12 -0.24 8.46
C THR A 968 -5.86 0.57 8.71
N ILE A 969 -6.11 1.86 8.87
CA ILE A 969 -5.21 3.01 9.06
C ILE A 969 -4.10 2.69 10.05
#